data_AF-A0A662YGL0-F1
#
_entry.id   AF-A0A662YGL0-F1
#
_cell.length_a   1.000
_cell.length_b   1.000
_cell.length_c   1.000
_cell.angle_alpha   90.00
_cell.angle_beta   90.00
_cell.angle_gamma   90.00
#
_symmetry.space_group_name_H-M   'P 1'
#
loop_
_entity.id
_entity.type
_entity.pdbx_description
1 polymer ?
#
loop_
_entity_poly.entity_id
_entity_poly.type
_entity_poly.pdbx_seq_one_letter_code
_entity_poly.pdbx_strand_id
1 'polypeptide(L)'
;MATRVAYHEAEAVVGAKEATCHLLSAAKAPELVSFASVEATILAVKKEDVEFAIVPVESSTRGSSHDTYDLLLKYGVAVVGECEWAISSAKAAETRTRFWLLAKTSTPPPSKATDCKMSLAFAFGTGNDHGQLYQALGVFASRGIDLTKIESRPWSSSDPTAVKATFLFYVDIKAHQSDVNVIDALANLRALCAYVRVLGCYVSGALESSNEVLAAVPWEKKSMKQKYPLSPVFDQTTVAKTIEIFGMTKQMEAEGKPVYSLCVGEPDFPPPKSVLEAGIQALQQGKTKYCDMRGMGELRELITTYLHRTKGVRYDPATEVQICSGAQQALYNVILAICRPGDKVILPAPYWGNYEGIIMQVKATLVKLHNKLEEDYLINPEALEKTLTEHPETKILILCNPSNPAGTLHSPEQLEAIAAVLRKPQFRHVVVISDEIYEQLVFQDEGVPERVHKNFAMIPDMFERTILINGFSKAFAMTGLRIGYVAGPKHFIEPCQLMQGQTTSCANSVGQVMAIKAMKLELASIEKGEVRIAEDLQALDLKRKYVVERLRAMPNVLFAYPTSSFYIFMDLRLYFEGKKAFTADKSEALHNVDDFCDYLIRETGVAVGPGSDYGEYYGLRLSYAGPMDTMVHAMDGLELALKSLTFE
;
A
#
# COMPACT_ATOMS: atom_id res chain seq x y z
N MET A 1 -23.59 -12.05 -11.92
CA MET A 1 -24.42 -10.83 -12.12
C MET A 1 -25.28 -11.05 -13.37
N ALA A 2 -26.47 -10.45 -13.43
CA ALA A 2 -27.32 -10.53 -14.63
C ALA A 2 -26.70 -9.69 -15.76
N THR A 3 -26.84 -10.15 -17.01
CA THR A 3 -26.38 -9.42 -18.20
C THR A 3 -27.23 -8.15 -18.38
N ARG A 4 -26.60 -6.98 -18.49
CA ARG A 4 -27.26 -5.68 -18.68
C ARG A 4 -27.27 -5.30 -20.15
N VAL A 5 -28.44 -4.89 -20.62
CA VAL A 5 -28.68 -4.64 -22.04
C VAL A 5 -29.33 -3.28 -22.21
N ALA A 6 -28.65 -2.40 -22.92
CA ALA A 6 -29.18 -1.09 -23.25
C ALA A 6 -30.15 -1.17 -24.43
N TYR A 7 -31.26 -0.43 -24.35
CA TYR A 7 -32.15 -0.20 -25.48
C TYR A 7 -32.60 1.25 -25.54
N HIS A 8 -32.93 1.72 -26.74
CA HIS A 8 -33.49 3.05 -26.96
C HIS A 8 -35.02 3.02 -26.86
N GLU A 9 -35.59 3.87 -26.01
CA GLU A 9 -37.03 3.97 -25.77
C GLU A 9 -37.59 5.25 -26.41
N ALA A 10 -38.17 5.14 -27.60
CA ALA A 10 -38.85 6.24 -28.28
C ALA A 10 -40.14 5.76 -28.96
N GLU A 11 -41.19 6.59 -28.94
CA GLU A 11 -42.51 6.29 -29.56
C GLU A 11 -42.43 5.94 -31.06
N ALA A 12 -41.37 6.37 -31.75
CA ALA A 12 -41.16 6.13 -33.18
C ALA A 12 -40.40 4.82 -33.50
N VAL A 13 -39.85 4.13 -32.50
CA VAL A 13 -39.11 2.85 -32.64
C VAL A 13 -39.78 1.82 -31.73
N VAL A 14 -40.93 1.34 -32.17
CA VAL A 14 -41.70 0.32 -31.46
C VAL A 14 -40.95 -1.02 -31.57
N GLY A 15 -40.89 -1.81 -30.48
CA GLY A 15 -40.38 -3.17 -30.51
C GLY A 15 -38.94 -3.40 -30.03
N ALA A 16 -38.17 -2.37 -29.64
CA ALA A 16 -36.77 -2.54 -29.22
C ALA A 16 -36.62 -3.37 -27.93
N LYS A 17 -37.53 -3.17 -26.98
CA LYS A 17 -37.58 -3.93 -25.71
C LYS A 17 -37.96 -5.39 -25.98
N GLU A 18 -38.96 -5.61 -26.82
CA GLU A 18 -39.45 -6.92 -27.22
C GLU A 18 -38.40 -7.69 -28.04
N ALA A 19 -37.72 -7.01 -28.97
CA ALA A 19 -36.57 -7.52 -29.70
C ALA A 19 -35.43 -7.94 -28.77
N THR A 20 -35.22 -7.20 -27.68
CA THR A 20 -34.24 -7.57 -26.65
C THR A 20 -34.61 -8.87 -25.94
N CYS A 21 -35.86 -8.99 -25.51
CA CYS A 21 -36.37 -10.22 -24.91
C CYS A 21 -36.29 -11.40 -25.87
N HIS A 22 -36.51 -11.17 -27.18
CA HIS A 22 -36.44 -12.22 -28.19
C HIS A 22 -35.00 -12.69 -28.45
N LEU A 23 -34.07 -11.75 -28.70
CA LEU A 23 -32.65 -12.03 -28.94
C LEU A 23 -31.99 -12.72 -27.75
N LEU A 24 -32.39 -12.39 -26.53
CA LEU A 24 -31.77 -12.87 -25.30
C LEU A 24 -32.69 -13.82 -24.52
N SER A 25 -33.68 -14.41 -25.18
CA SER A 25 -34.64 -15.36 -24.60
C SER A 25 -33.98 -16.59 -23.94
N ALA A 26 -32.77 -16.96 -24.38
CA ALA A 26 -31.95 -18.01 -23.79
C ALA A 26 -31.04 -17.55 -22.63
N ALA A 27 -30.87 -16.25 -22.41
CA ALA A 27 -30.07 -15.70 -21.32
C ALA A 27 -30.87 -15.70 -20.00
N LYS A 28 -30.20 -15.97 -18.87
CA LYS A 28 -30.82 -15.86 -17.54
C LYS A 28 -31.23 -14.40 -17.27
N ALA A 29 -32.51 -14.07 -17.51
CA ALA A 29 -33.19 -12.82 -17.18
C ALA A 29 -32.28 -11.56 -17.26
N PRO A 30 -32.04 -11.01 -18.47
CA PRO A 30 -31.21 -9.82 -18.61
C PRO A 30 -31.83 -8.60 -17.92
N GLU A 31 -31.00 -7.73 -17.35
CA GLU A 31 -31.40 -6.43 -16.82
C GLU A 31 -31.48 -5.43 -17.98
N LEU A 32 -32.68 -4.91 -18.27
CA LEU A 32 -32.88 -3.97 -19.35
C LEU A 32 -32.70 -2.53 -18.86
N VAL A 33 -31.88 -1.75 -19.56
CA VAL A 33 -31.57 -0.36 -19.23
C VAL A 33 -32.01 0.53 -20.40
N SER A 34 -32.98 1.42 -20.18
CA SER A 34 -33.42 2.33 -21.25
C SER A 34 -32.56 3.58 -21.35
N PHE A 35 -32.36 4.05 -22.57
CA PHE A 35 -31.61 5.27 -22.88
C PHE A 35 -32.40 6.20 -23.80
N ALA A 36 -32.21 7.51 -23.60
CA ALA A 36 -32.93 8.56 -24.30
C ALA A 36 -32.59 8.68 -25.80
N SER A 37 -31.49 8.09 -26.28
CA SER A 37 -31.10 8.10 -27.70
C SER A 37 -30.31 6.85 -28.10
N VAL A 38 -30.29 6.56 -29.40
CA VAL A 38 -29.45 5.50 -29.98
C VAL A 38 -27.96 5.75 -29.72
N GLU A 39 -27.50 7.01 -29.80
CA GLU A 39 -26.10 7.37 -29.49
C GLU A 39 -25.77 7.08 -28.02
N ALA A 40 -26.65 7.43 -27.07
CA ALA A 40 -26.44 7.13 -25.66
C ALA A 40 -26.36 5.62 -25.39
N THR A 41 -27.20 4.84 -26.09
CA THR A 41 -27.23 3.38 -26.03
C THR A 41 -25.89 2.78 -26.50
N ILE A 42 -25.35 3.26 -27.63
CA ILE A 42 -24.06 2.81 -28.19
C ILE A 42 -22.89 3.25 -27.28
N LEU A 43 -22.94 4.47 -26.76
CA LEU A 43 -21.89 5.01 -25.90
C LEU A 43 -21.79 4.25 -24.57
N ALA A 44 -22.92 3.79 -24.03
CA ALA A 44 -22.95 2.96 -22.83
C ALA A 44 -22.18 1.64 -23.04
N VAL A 45 -22.33 0.98 -24.20
CA VAL A 45 -21.52 -0.20 -24.56
C VAL A 45 -20.05 0.18 -24.72
N LYS A 46 -19.74 1.31 -25.34
CA LYS A 46 -18.34 1.75 -25.54
C LYS A 46 -17.62 2.02 -24.21
N LYS A 47 -18.33 2.59 -23.25
CA LYS A 47 -17.85 2.90 -21.89
C LYS A 47 -17.85 1.69 -20.95
N GLU A 48 -18.40 0.56 -21.39
CA GLU A 48 -18.61 -0.65 -20.57
C GLU A 48 -19.59 -0.41 -19.39
N ASP A 49 -20.54 0.51 -19.56
CA ASP A 49 -21.63 0.74 -18.60
C ASP A 49 -22.70 -0.37 -18.68
N VAL A 50 -22.80 -1.03 -19.83
CA VAL A 50 -23.63 -2.21 -20.13
C VAL A 50 -22.86 -3.19 -21.02
N GLU A 51 -23.24 -4.46 -21.03
CA GLU A 51 -22.59 -5.49 -21.86
C GLU A 51 -23.03 -5.43 -23.33
N PHE A 52 -24.32 -5.19 -23.57
CA PHE A 52 -24.88 -5.15 -24.91
C PHE A 52 -25.79 -3.94 -25.14
N ALA A 53 -25.97 -3.56 -26.41
CA ALA A 53 -26.98 -2.58 -26.83
C ALA A 53 -27.80 -3.11 -28.00
N ILE A 54 -29.09 -2.81 -28.02
CA ILE A 54 -29.96 -3.08 -29.16
C ILE A 54 -30.35 -1.78 -29.84
N VAL A 55 -30.10 -1.73 -31.15
CA VAL A 55 -30.35 -0.54 -31.97
C VAL A 55 -31.13 -0.90 -33.24
N PRO A 56 -32.09 -0.06 -33.66
CA PRO A 56 -32.81 -0.25 -34.91
C PRO A 56 -31.90 0.10 -36.10
N VAL A 57 -31.93 -0.70 -37.16
CA VAL A 57 -31.08 -0.46 -38.34
C VAL A 57 -31.85 -0.31 -39.63
N GLU A 58 -33.04 -0.87 -39.72
CA GLU A 58 -33.90 -0.76 -40.90
C GLU A 58 -35.36 -0.99 -40.53
N SER A 59 -36.29 -0.26 -41.16
CA SER A 59 -37.71 -0.51 -41.03
C SER A 59 -38.43 -0.51 -42.38
N SER A 60 -39.50 -1.29 -42.49
CA SER A 60 -40.30 -1.38 -43.72
C SER A 60 -41.00 -0.07 -44.12
N THR A 61 -41.08 0.90 -43.20
CA THR A 61 -41.73 2.20 -43.43
C THR A 61 -40.76 3.36 -43.67
N ARG A 62 -39.53 3.27 -43.17
CA ARG A 62 -38.54 4.37 -43.26
C ARG A 62 -37.24 3.98 -43.97
N GLY A 63 -37.06 2.70 -44.30
CA GLY A 63 -35.80 2.18 -44.84
C GLY A 63 -34.71 2.14 -43.76
N SER A 64 -33.45 2.18 -44.18
CA SER A 64 -32.29 2.07 -43.28
C SER A 64 -32.04 3.32 -42.45
N SER A 65 -31.65 3.11 -41.19
CA SER A 65 -31.28 4.18 -40.25
C SER A 65 -29.80 4.55 -40.42
N HIS A 66 -29.51 5.46 -41.36
CA HIS A 66 -28.13 5.88 -41.65
C HIS A 66 -27.38 6.44 -40.43
N ASP A 67 -28.08 7.13 -39.53
CA ASP A 67 -27.52 7.64 -38.26
C ASP A 67 -26.97 6.51 -37.38
N THR A 68 -27.69 5.39 -37.28
CA THR A 68 -27.23 4.23 -36.52
C THR A 68 -25.95 3.64 -37.11
N TYR A 69 -25.88 3.53 -38.44
CA TYR A 69 -24.66 3.08 -39.11
C TYR A 69 -23.48 4.03 -38.85
N ASP A 70 -23.68 5.34 -38.91
CA ASP A 70 -22.63 6.33 -38.64
C ASP A 70 -22.11 6.28 -37.20
N LEU A 71 -23.00 6.08 -36.23
CA LEU A 71 -22.62 5.93 -34.82
C LEU A 71 -21.76 4.68 -34.58
N LEU A 72 -22.06 3.56 -35.25
CA LEU A 72 -21.24 2.35 -35.19
C LEU A 72 -19.84 2.61 -35.73
N LEU A 73 -19.75 3.34 -36.85
CA LEU A 73 -18.48 3.73 -37.45
C LEU A 73 -17.67 4.61 -36.49
N LYS A 74 -18.28 5.68 -35.98
CA LYS A 74 -17.67 6.65 -35.06
C LYS A 74 -17.15 6.02 -33.76
N TYR A 75 -17.92 5.13 -33.13
CA TYR A 75 -17.58 4.60 -31.80
C TYR A 75 -16.79 3.28 -31.82
N GLY A 76 -16.68 2.63 -32.98
CA GLY A 76 -15.85 1.43 -33.09
C GLY A 76 -16.41 0.21 -32.36
N VAL A 77 -17.74 0.13 -32.16
CA VAL A 77 -18.42 -1.05 -31.59
C VAL A 77 -18.70 -2.07 -32.68
N ALA A 78 -19.00 -3.31 -32.28
CA ALA A 78 -19.19 -4.44 -33.20
C ALA A 78 -20.60 -5.04 -33.10
N VAL A 79 -21.13 -5.48 -34.24
CA VAL A 79 -22.39 -6.20 -34.34
C VAL A 79 -22.17 -7.67 -34.00
N VAL A 80 -22.93 -8.18 -33.04
CA VAL A 80 -22.80 -9.55 -32.52
C VAL A 80 -24.07 -10.38 -32.68
N GLY A 81 -25.16 -9.79 -33.17
CA GLY A 81 -26.41 -10.47 -33.45
C GLY A 81 -27.40 -9.58 -34.20
N GLU A 82 -28.43 -10.18 -34.76
CA GLU A 82 -29.54 -9.46 -35.39
C GLU A 82 -30.88 -10.15 -35.16
N CYS A 83 -31.96 -9.38 -35.17
CA CYS A 83 -33.31 -9.92 -35.28
C CYS A 83 -34.22 -9.00 -36.10
N GLU A 84 -35.25 -9.58 -36.69
CA GLU A 84 -36.38 -8.83 -37.24
C GLU A 84 -37.58 -8.97 -36.32
N TRP A 85 -38.24 -7.85 -36.02
CA TRP A 85 -39.42 -7.82 -35.20
C TRP A 85 -40.60 -7.21 -35.97
N ALA A 86 -41.72 -7.93 -35.99
CA ALA A 86 -42.95 -7.51 -36.64
C ALA A 86 -43.94 -6.94 -35.64
N ILE A 87 -44.60 -5.83 -35.99
CA ILE A 87 -45.65 -5.22 -35.19
C ILE A 87 -46.95 -5.26 -35.99
N SER A 88 -47.92 -6.00 -35.46
CA SER A 88 -49.29 -6.01 -35.96
C SER A 88 -50.08 -4.91 -35.26
N SER A 89 -50.65 -3.98 -36.02
CA SER A 89 -51.72 -3.10 -35.52
C SER A 89 -53.02 -3.44 -36.25
N ALA A 90 -54.14 -3.44 -35.54
CA ALA A 90 -55.44 -3.91 -36.04
C ALA A 90 -56.01 -3.13 -37.27
N LYS A 91 -55.30 -2.11 -37.79
CA LYS A 91 -55.74 -1.26 -38.92
C LYS A 91 -54.64 -0.88 -39.92
N ALA A 92 -53.45 -1.48 -39.90
CA ALA A 92 -52.39 -1.17 -40.88
C ALA A 92 -51.62 -2.43 -41.34
N ALA A 93 -50.97 -2.33 -42.50
CA ALA A 93 -50.05 -3.34 -43.01
C ALA A 93 -48.94 -3.64 -41.97
N GLU A 94 -48.53 -4.91 -41.89
CA GLU A 94 -47.50 -5.40 -40.95
C GLU A 94 -46.19 -4.59 -41.11
N THR A 95 -45.79 -3.87 -40.06
CA THR A 95 -44.52 -3.14 -40.07
C THR A 95 -43.42 -4.00 -39.46
N ARG A 96 -42.30 -4.12 -40.15
CA ARG A 96 -41.14 -4.90 -39.70
C ARG A 96 -39.94 -3.99 -39.48
N THR A 97 -39.22 -4.22 -38.39
CA THR A 97 -37.99 -3.49 -38.06
C THR A 97 -36.88 -4.48 -37.76
N ARG A 98 -35.73 -4.29 -38.39
CA ARG A 98 -34.49 -5.05 -38.15
C ARG A 98 -33.68 -4.33 -37.07
N PHE A 99 -33.20 -5.11 -36.11
CA PHE A 99 -32.39 -4.65 -34.99
C PHE A 99 -31.04 -5.35 -34.99
N TRP A 100 -30.01 -4.63 -34.53
CA TRP A 100 -28.69 -5.18 -34.25
C TRP A 100 -28.41 -5.21 -32.76
N LEU A 101 -27.79 -6.30 -32.31
CA LEU A 101 -27.17 -6.43 -31.00
C LEU A 101 -25.69 -6.03 -31.11
N LEU A 102 -25.26 -5.11 -30.26
CA LEU A 102 -23.93 -4.52 -30.27
C LEU A 102 -23.15 -4.89 -29.01
N ALA A 103 -21.84 -5.05 -29.16
CA ALA A 103 -20.88 -5.21 -28.07
C ALA A 103 -19.64 -4.35 -28.33
N LYS A 104 -18.83 -4.11 -27.28
CA LYS A 104 -17.58 -3.33 -27.42
C LYS A 104 -16.60 -3.99 -28.39
N THR A 105 -16.53 -5.32 -28.37
CA THR A 105 -15.73 -6.15 -29.27
C THR A 105 -16.58 -7.34 -29.73
N SER A 106 -16.40 -7.78 -30.97
CA SER A 106 -17.04 -9.00 -31.47
C SER A 106 -16.16 -10.21 -31.19
N THR A 107 -16.78 -11.28 -30.67
CA THR A 107 -16.23 -12.64 -30.73
C THR A 107 -17.00 -13.36 -31.84
N PRO A 108 -16.32 -13.94 -32.83
CA PRO A 108 -16.98 -14.64 -33.91
C PRO A 108 -17.70 -15.89 -33.38
N PRO A 109 -18.84 -16.30 -33.97
CA PRO A 109 -19.47 -17.54 -33.60
C PRO A 109 -18.52 -18.73 -33.85
N PRO A 110 -18.55 -19.78 -33.00
CA PRO A 110 -17.78 -21.00 -33.23
C PRO A 110 -18.24 -21.69 -34.53
N SER A 111 -17.28 -22.23 -35.29
CA SER A 111 -17.42 -22.47 -36.74
C SER A 111 -18.55 -23.43 -37.16
N LYS A 112 -19.10 -23.16 -38.36
CA LYS A 112 -20.12 -23.92 -39.14
C LYS A 112 -21.58 -23.86 -38.65
N ALA A 113 -22.02 -22.75 -38.06
CA ALA A 113 -23.44 -22.42 -38.15
C ALA A 113 -23.79 -22.15 -39.63
N THR A 114 -24.78 -22.86 -40.18
CA THR A 114 -25.20 -22.76 -41.59
C THR A 114 -25.83 -21.42 -41.97
N ASP A 115 -26.12 -20.58 -40.96
CA ASP A 115 -26.82 -19.29 -41.12
C ASP A 115 -26.07 -18.11 -40.46
N CYS A 116 -24.75 -18.04 -40.69
CA CYS A 116 -23.96 -16.85 -40.36
C CYS A 116 -24.13 -15.74 -41.40
N LYS A 117 -24.25 -14.51 -40.90
CA LYS A 117 -24.23 -13.27 -41.68
C LYS A 117 -23.03 -12.43 -41.25
N MET A 118 -22.38 -11.80 -42.23
CA MET A 118 -21.38 -10.77 -41.99
C MET A 118 -21.84 -9.47 -42.62
N SER A 119 -21.82 -8.40 -41.82
CA SER A 119 -22.08 -7.04 -42.28
C SER A 119 -20.77 -6.28 -42.46
N LEU A 120 -20.65 -5.57 -43.56
CA LEU A 120 -19.47 -4.79 -43.90
C LEU A 120 -19.85 -3.45 -44.52
N ALA A 121 -18.98 -2.46 -44.33
CA ALA A 121 -19.08 -1.15 -44.93
C ALA A 121 -17.82 -0.91 -45.77
N PHE A 122 -17.97 -0.42 -47.01
CA PHE A 122 -16.82 -0.04 -47.83
C PHE A 122 -17.09 1.22 -48.64
N ALA A 123 -16.01 1.93 -48.98
CA ALA A 123 -16.07 3.13 -49.80
C ALA A 123 -14.87 3.19 -50.75
N PHE A 124 -15.09 3.80 -51.91
CA PHE A 124 -14.05 4.07 -52.90
C PHE A 124 -13.37 5.42 -52.63
N GLY A 125 -12.15 5.60 -53.11
CA GLY A 125 -11.46 6.89 -53.06
C GLY A 125 -12.07 7.93 -54.00
N THR A 126 -11.46 9.12 -54.11
CA THR A 126 -11.91 10.17 -55.04
C THR A 126 -11.63 9.76 -56.49
N GLY A 127 -12.67 9.33 -57.21
CA GLY A 127 -12.63 8.98 -58.64
C GLY A 127 -13.66 7.89 -58.95
N ASN A 128 -14.65 8.18 -59.81
CA ASN A 128 -15.62 7.16 -60.24
C ASN A 128 -15.04 6.41 -61.44
N ASP A 129 -14.18 5.43 -61.19
CA ASP A 129 -13.66 4.57 -62.26
C ASP A 129 -14.80 3.71 -62.84
N HIS A 130 -14.81 3.53 -64.16
CA HIS A 130 -15.87 2.77 -64.84
C HIS A 130 -15.93 1.33 -64.31
N GLY A 131 -17.11 0.91 -63.82
CA GLY A 131 -17.37 -0.46 -63.37
C GLY A 131 -16.83 -0.81 -61.97
N GLN A 132 -16.34 0.17 -61.20
CA GLN A 132 -15.68 -0.07 -59.91
C GLN A 132 -16.58 -0.79 -58.88
N LEU A 133 -17.87 -0.43 -58.79
CA LEU A 133 -18.82 -1.13 -57.92
C LEU A 133 -19.05 -2.57 -58.38
N TYR A 134 -19.13 -2.80 -59.69
CA TYR A 134 -19.28 -4.15 -60.25
C TYR A 134 -18.08 -5.04 -59.89
N GLN A 135 -16.86 -4.49 -60.00
CA GLN A 135 -15.63 -5.20 -59.61
C GLN A 135 -15.61 -5.51 -58.11
N ALA A 136 -15.99 -4.54 -57.27
CA ALA A 136 -16.04 -4.72 -55.82
C ALA A 136 -17.07 -5.76 -55.37
N LEU A 137 -18.24 -5.85 -56.02
CA LEU A 137 -19.22 -6.90 -55.72
C LEU A 137 -18.83 -8.25 -56.33
N GLY A 138 -18.11 -8.23 -57.46
CA GLY A 138 -17.63 -9.42 -58.15
C GLY A 138 -16.67 -10.28 -57.32
N VAL A 139 -15.98 -9.71 -56.32
CA VAL A 139 -15.08 -10.47 -55.42
C VAL A 139 -15.85 -11.52 -54.60
N PHE A 140 -17.11 -11.25 -54.27
CA PHE A 140 -17.98 -12.19 -53.54
C PHE A 140 -18.58 -13.22 -54.49
N ALA A 141 -19.14 -12.76 -55.62
CA ALA A 141 -19.79 -13.63 -56.60
C ALA A 141 -18.82 -14.68 -57.19
N SER A 142 -17.59 -14.30 -57.51
CA SER A 142 -16.55 -15.21 -58.03
C SER A 142 -16.15 -16.32 -57.06
N ARG A 143 -16.52 -16.20 -55.77
CA ARG A 143 -16.20 -17.14 -54.70
C ARG A 143 -17.43 -17.82 -54.12
N GLY A 144 -18.58 -17.70 -54.78
CA GLY A 144 -19.84 -18.32 -54.35
C GLY A 144 -20.39 -17.78 -53.03
N ILE A 145 -20.09 -16.52 -52.70
CA ILE A 145 -20.57 -15.86 -51.49
C ILE A 145 -21.85 -15.07 -51.82
N ASP A 146 -22.95 -15.42 -51.16
CA ASP A 146 -24.24 -14.76 -51.37
C ASP A 146 -24.28 -13.39 -50.70
N LEU A 147 -24.68 -12.38 -51.48
CA LEU A 147 -24.99 -11.03 -51.00
C LEU A 147 -26.47 -10.97 -50.65
N THR A 148 -26.80 -10.75 -49.38
CA THR A 148 -28.19 -10.68 -48.90
C THR A 148 -28.73 -9.25 -48.83
N LYS A 149 -27.84 -8.25 -48.77
CA LYS A 149 -28.21 -6.82 -48.82
C LYS A 149 -27.08 -6.03 -49.46
N ILE A 150 -27.44 -5.03 -50.26
CA ILE A 150 -26.56 -3.94 -50.66
C ILE A 150 -27.33 -2.62 -50.55
N GLU A 151 -26.68 -1.64 -49.97
CA GLU A 151 -27.19 -0.28 -49.90
C GLU A 151 -26.05 0.71 -50.10
N SER A 152 -26.35 1.85 -50.71
CA SER A 152 -25.40 2.94 -50.87
C SER A 152 -26.04 4.27 -50.49
N ARG A 153 -25.20 5.21 -50.05
CA ARG A 153 -25.62 6.60 -49.82
C ARG A 153 -24.45 7.56 -50.00
N PRO A 154 -24.72 8.84 -50.30
CA PRO A 154 -23.71 9.88 -50.19
C PRO A 154 -23.15 9.91 -48.77
N TRP A 155 -21.84 10.02 -48.63
CA TRP A 155 -21.20 9.95 -47.32
C TRP A 155 -20.20 11.09 -47.12
N SER A 156 -20.51 11.99 -46.19
CA SER A 156 -19.53 12.93 -45.64
C SER A 156 -19.06 12.37 -44.30
N SER A 157 -17.91 11.72 -44.27
CA SER A 157 -17.39 11.11 -43.05
C SER A 157 -17.21 12.13 -41.92
N SER A 158 -17.66 11.78 -40.71
CA SER A 158 -17.26 12.42 -39.45
C SER A 158 -16.14 11.64 -38.72
N ASP A 159 -15.67 10.53 -39.29
CA ASP A 159 -14.50 9.77 -38.85
C ASP A 159 -13.22 10.47 -39.34
N PRO A 160 -12.33 10.92 -38.44
CA PRO A 160 -11.09 11.62 -38.79
C PRO A 160 -10.06 10.77 -39.55
N THR A 161 -10.29 9.46 -39.69
CA THR A 161 -9.41 8.53 -40.42
C THR A 161 -9.90 8.18 -41.84
N ALA A 162 -11.10 8.63 -42.24
CA ALA A 162 -11.67 8.28 -43.53
C ALA A 162 -11.17 9.17 -44.68
N VAL A 163 -10.85 8.55 -45.82
CA VAL A 163 -10.56 9.24 -47.09
C VAL A 163 -11.84 9.92 -47.59
N LYS A 164 -11.72 11.08 -48.29
CA LYS A 164 -12.86 11.72 -48.97
C LYS A 164 -13.46 10.73 -49.98
N ALA A 165 -14.59 10.12 -49.63
CA ALA A 165 -15.34 9.22 -50.50
C ALA A 165 -16.68 9.85 -50.84
N THR A 166 -17.16 9.64 -52.07
CA THR A 166 -18.44 10.21 -52.51
C THR A 166 -19.62 9.39 -51.97
N PHE A 167 -19.46 8.06 -51.89
CA PHE A 167 -20.49 7.13 -51.45
C PHE A 167 -19.90 6.10 -50.48
N LEU A 168 -20.71 5.71 -49.49
CA LEU A 168 -20.47 4.58 -48.61
C LEU A 168 -21.47 3.47 -48.95
N PHE A 169 -20.96 2.25 -49.04
CA PHE A 169 -21.72 1.05 -49.36
C PHE A 169 -21.79 0.16 -48.12
N TYR A 170 -22.99 -0.29 -47.78
CA TYR A 170 -23.23 -1.30 -46.75
C TYR A 170 -23.67 -2.59 -47.42
N VAL A 171 -23.07 -3.69 -47.02
CA VAL A 171 -23.31 -5.00 -47.59
C VAL A 171 -23.45 -6.03 -46.49
N ASP A 172 -24.45 -6.90 -46.65
CA ASP A 172 -24.55 -8.14 -45.87
C ASP A 172 -24.23 -9.32 -46.77
N ILE A 173 -23.34 -10.20 -46.31
CA ILE A 173 -23.02 -11.47 -46.96
C ILE A 173 -23.41 -12.65 -46.07
N LYS A 174 -23.86 -13.75 -46.68
CA LYS A 174 -24.13 -15.01 -45.98
C LYS A 174 -22.86 -15.86 -45.94
N ALA A 175 -21.97 -15.56 -45.00
CA ALA A 175 -20.76 -16.34 -44.81
C ALA A 175 -20.15 -16.13 -43.41
N HIS A 176 -19.34 -17.10 -42.98
CA HIS A 176 -18.59 -17.02 -41.73
C HIS A 176 -17.22 -16.35 -41.94
N GLN A 177 -16.76 -15.57 -40.97
CA GLN A 177 -15.50 -14.83 -41.11
C GLN A 177 -14.23 -15.67 -41.24
N SER A 178 -14.29 -16.94 -40.81
CA SER A 178 -13.16 -17.87 -40.92
C SER A 178 -13.17 -18.64 -42.24
N ASP A 179 -14.16 -18.43 -43.11
CA ASP A 179 -14.19 -19.05 -44.43
C ASP A 179 -13.04 -18.48 -45.29
N VAL A 180 -12.22 -19.37 -45.85
CA VAL A 180 -11.11 -19.00 -46.73
C VAL A 180 -11.57 -18.13 -47.90
N ASN A 181 -12.76 -18.42 -48.46
CA ASN A 181 -13.32 -17.65 -49.56
C ASN A 181 -13.66 -16.22 -49.13
N VAL A 182 -14.13 -16.03 -47.89
CA VAL A 182 -14.44 -14.71 -47.33
C VAL A 182 -13.16 -13.94 -47.02
N ILE A 183 -12.17 -14.60 -46.43
CA ILE A 183 -10.87 -13.99 -46.13
C ILE A 183 -10.23 -13.45 -47.41
N ASP A 184 -10.23 -14.26 -48.48
CA ASP A 184 -9.70 -13.88 -49.78
C ASP A 184 -10.55 -12.78 -50.45
N ALA A 185 -11.89 -12.87 -50.40
CA ALA A 185 -12.79 -11.84 -50.89
C ALA A 185 -12.55 -10.48 -50.20
N LEU A 186 -12.39 -10.45 -48.88
CA LEU A 186 -12.12 -9.24 -48.11
C LEU A 186 -10.74 -8.67 -48.41
N ALA A 187 -9.72 -9.51 -48.63
CA ALA A 187 -8.40 -9.06 -49.04
C ALA A 187 -8.46 -8.39 -50.42
N ASN A 188 -9.19 -8.98 -51.37
CA ASN A 188 -9.39 -8.42 -52.72
C ASN A 188 -10.21 -7.12 -52.66
N LEU A 189 -11.28 -7.09 -51.86
CA LEU A 189 -12.09 -5.89 -51.67
C LEU A 189 -11.27 -4.73 -51.09
N ARG A 190 -10.40 -5.01 -50.10
CA ARG A 190 -9.48 -4.02 -49.52
C ARG A 190 -8.46 -3.47 -50.51
N ALA A 191 -8.12 -4.23 -51.56
CA ALA A 191 -7.25 -3.74 -52.61
C ALA A 191 -7.98 -2.80 -53.59
N LEU A 192 -9.31 -2.95 -53.74
CA LEU A 192 -10.15 -2.16 -54.65
C LEU A 192 -10.74 -0.90 -53.99
N CYS A 193 -10.91 -0.91 -52.67
CA CYS A 193 -11.60 0.13 -51.92
C CYS A 193 -10.64 0.92 -51.03
N ALA A 194 -10.86 2.24 -50.91
CA ALA A 194 -10.10 3.09 -49.99
C ALA A 194 -10.48 2.86 -48.52
N TYR A 195 -11.68 2.33 -48.27
CA TYR A 195 -12.18 2.00 -46.94
C TYR A 195 -12.91 0.66 -47.00
N VAL A 196 -12.60 -0.25 -46.07
CA VAL A 196 -13.36 -1.48 -45.83
C VAL A 196 -13.34 -1.77 -44.33
N ARG A 197 -14.52 -1.87 -43.73
CA ARG A 197 -14.71 -2.24 -42.34
C ARG A 197 -15.71 -3.39 -42.22
N VAL A 198 -15.32 -4.44 -41.50
CA VAL A 198 -16.24 -5.47 -41.04
C VAL A 198 -16.94 -4.93 -39.80
N LEU A 199 -18.27 -4.84 -39.84
CA LEU A 199 -19.09 -4.37 -38.72
C LEU A 199 -19.34 -5.49 -37.71
N GLY A 200 -19.42 -6.73 -38.18
CA GLY A 200 -19.57 -7.92 -37.35
C GLY A 200 -19.81 -9.19 -38.17
N CYS A 201 -19.57 -10.34 -37.53
CA CYS A 201 -19.92 -11.67 -38.04
C CYS A 201 -20.76 -12.37 -36.96
N TYR A 202 -22.00 -12.71 -37.28
CA TYR A 202 -23.00 -13.13 -36.30
C TYR A 202 -24.03 -14.09 -36.91
N VAL A 203 -24.85 -14.73 -36.07
CA VAL A 203 -25.92 -15.63 -36.53
C VAL A 203 -27.20 -14.83 -36.80
N SER A 204 -27.90 -15.15 -37.90
CA SER A 204 -29.18 -14.53 -38.27
C SER A 204 -30.34 -15.28 -37.62
N GLY A 205 -31.07 -14.65 -36.69
CA GLY A 205 -32.23 -15.24 -35.99
C GLY A 205 -32.13 -15.14 -34.47
N ALA A 206 -33.15 -15.63 -33.75
CA ALA A 206 -33.07 -15.78 -32.30
C ALA A 206 -31.79 -16.55 -31.95
N LEU A 207 -31.06 -16.12 -30.90
CA LEU A 207 -29.95 -16.88 -30.33
C LEU A 207 -30.52 -18.16 -29.70
N GLU A 208 -31.05 -19.07 -30.51
CA GLU A 208 -31.53 -20.37 -30.09
C GLU A 208 -30.33 -21.22 -29.71
N SER A 209 -30.09 -21.33 -28.41
CA SER A 209 -29.46 -22.47 -27.75
C SER A 209 -28.06 -22.92 -28.21
N SER A 210 -27.28 -22.09 -28.91
CA SER A 210 -25.83 -22.29 -28.96
C SER A 210 -25.20 -21.56 -27.76
N ASN A 211 -25.01 -22.33 -26.69
CA ASN A 211 -24.39 -21.95 -25.41
C ASN A 211 -22.96 -21.37 -25.53
N GLU A 212 -22.47 -20.98 -26.70
CA GLU A 212 -21.06 -20.63 -26.92
C GLU A 212 -20.81 -19.14 -27.22
N VAL A 213 -21.79 -18.40 -27.78
CA VAL A 213 -21.62 -16.93 -27.99
C VAL A 213 -21.70 -16.15 -26.67
N LEU A 214 -22.52 -16.63 -25.72
CA LEU A 214 -22.62 -16.07 -24.37
C LEU A 214 -21.65 -16.70 -23.36
N ALA A 215 -20.94 -17.78 -23.71
CA ALA A 215 -19.96 -18.44 -22.83
C ALA A 215 -18.51 -17.95 -23.02
N ALA A 216 -18.29 -16.90 -23.82
CA ALA A 216 -16.99 -16.27 -23.94
C ALA A 216 -16.66 -15.46 -22.68
N VAL A 217 -16.03 -16.16 -21.72
CA VAL A 217 -15.31 -15.66 -20.53
C VAL A 217 -16.19 -14.88 -19.54
N PRO A 218 -16.38 -15.35 -18.29
CA PRO A 218 -16.99 -14.52 -17.25
C PRO A 218 -16.28 -13.16 -17.22
N TRP A 219 -17.04 -12.09 -17.40
CA TRP A 219 -16.53 -10.75 -17.12
C TRP A 219 -16.24 -10.68 -15.62
N GLU A 220 -15.06 -11.11 -15.21
CA GLU A 220 -14.52 -10.77 -13.92
C GLU A 220 -14.09 -9.32 -13.99
N LYS A 221 -14.80 -8.46 -13.27
CA LYS A 221 -14.39 -7.08 -13.04
C LYS A 221 -13.05 -7.10 -12.32
N LYS A 222 -11.95 -7.12 -13.09
CA LYS A 222 -10.59 -7.12 -12.53
C LYS A 222 -10.47 -5.92 -11.60
N SER A 223 -10.09 -6.16 -10.35
CA SER A 223 -9.83 -5.11 -9.37
C SER A 223 -8.68 -4.22 -9.88
N MET A 224 -8.55 -3.00 -9.31
CA MET A 224 -7.43 -2.12 -9.66
C MET A 224 -6.07 -2.81 -9.43
N LYS A 225 -5.95 -3.63 -8.37
CA LYS A 225 -4.75 -4.43 -8.09
C LYS A 225 -4.43 -5.42 -9.22
N GLN A 226 -5.45 -6.02 -9.83
CA GLN A 226 -5.27 -6.95 -10.96
C GLN A 226 -4.98 -6.24 -12.28
N LYS A 227 -5.50 -5.02 -12.47
CA LYS A 227 -5.24 -4.22 -13.68
C LYS A 227 -3.85 -3.56 -13.64
N TYR A 228 -3.39 -3.17 -12.45
CA TYR A 228 -2.15 -2.44 -12.22
C TYR A 228 -1.42 -3.04 -11.01
N PRO A 229 -0.70 -4.16 -11.18
CA PRO A 229 0.04 -4.77 -10.09
C PRO A 229 1.10 -3.79 -9.57
N LEU A 230 1.16 -3.62 -8.25
CA LEU A 230 2.19 -2.82 -7.59
C LEU A 230 3.48 -3.63 -7.44
N SER A 231 4.56 -2.96 -7.02
CA SER A 231 5.82 -3.64 -6.70
C SER A 231 5.58 -4.77 -5.68
N PRO A 232 6.18 -5.95 -5.86
CA PRO A 232 6.01 -7.08 -4.93
C PRO A 232 6.41 -6.77 -3.49
N VAL A 233 7.20 -5.72 -3.25
CA VAL A 233 7.55 -5.27 -1.89
C VAL A 233 6.30 -4.90 -1.08
N PHE A 234 5.23 -4.42 -1.74
CA PHE A 234 3.97 -4.07 -1.07
C PHE A 234 3.09 -5.28 -0.78
N ASP A 235 3.37 -6.45 -1.37
CA ASP A 235 2.68 -7.68 -0.97
C ASP A 235 3.23 -8.23 0.36
N GLN A 236 4.45 -7.81 0.75
CA GLN A 236 5.14 -8.23 1.98
C GLN A 236 5.16 -7.12 3.05
N THR A 237 4.77 -5.89 2.69
CA THR A 237 4.70 -4.79 3.65
C THR A 237 3.33 -4.77 4.30
N THR A 238 3.26 -5.07 5.59
CA THR A 238 2.05 -4.91 6.41
C THR A 238 1.99 -3.50 6.98
N VAL A 239 0.77 -2.96 7.12
CA VAL A 239 0.57 -1.74 7.92
C VAL A 239 0.76 -2.13 9.39
N ALA A 240 1.63 -1.44 10.10
CA ALA A 240 1.81 -1.68 11.54
C ALA A 240 0.51 -1.34 12.27
N LYS A 241 0.02 -2.24 13.14
CA LYS A 241 -1.26 -2.05 13.86
C LYS A 241 -1.23 -0.82 14.76
N THR A 242 -0.06 -0.43 15.25
CA THR A 242 0.16 0.81 16.00
C THR A 242 -0.26 2.05 15.19
N ILE A 243 -0.13 2.04 13.85
CA ILE A 243 -0.59 3.12 12.97
C ILE A 243 -2.12 3.09 12.84
N GLU A 244 -2.72 1.90 12.74
CA GLU A 244 -4.19 1.73 12.66
C GLU A 244 -4.85 2.23 13.95
N ILE A 245 -4.33 1.81 15.11
CA ILE A 245 -4.78 2.28 16.43
C ILE A 245 -4.59 3.80 16.55
N PHE A 246 -3.47 4.35 16.07
CA PHE A 246 -3.30 5.81 16.03
C PHE A 246 -4.36 6.50 15.16
N GLY A 247 -4.71 5.94 14.00
CA GLY A 247 -5.82 6.41 13.17
C GLY A 247 -7.17 6.38 13.91
N MET A 248 -7.46 5.29 14.62
CA MET A 248 -8.65 5.14 15.45
C MET A 248 -8.69 6.20 16.57
N THR A 249 -7.56 6.44 17.26
CA THR A 249 -7.49 7.49 18.29
C THR A 249 -7.82 8.87 17.72
N LYS A 250 -7.29 9.23 16.55
CA LYS A 250 -7.59 10.51 15.89
C LYS A 250 -9.05 10.63 15.46
N GLN A 251 -9.64 9.54 14.99
CA GLN A 251 -11.06 9.51 14.65
C GLN A 251 -11.94 9.69 15.90
N MET A 252 -11.64 8.98 16.99
CA MET A 252 -12.37 9.10 18.25
C MET A 252 -12.25 10.51 18.86
N GLU A 253 -11.06 11.12 18.81
CA GLU A 253 -10.86 12.52 19.19
C GLU A 253 -11.74 13.47 18.34
N ALA A 254 -11.80 13.25 17.02
CA ALA A 254 -12.63 14.05 16.11
C ALA A 254 -14.14 13.87 16.37
N GLU A 255 -14.55 12.70 16.85
CA GLU A 255 -15.91 12.40 17.30
C GLU A 255 -16.21 12.94 18.72
N GLY A 256 -15.25 13.58 19.37
CA GLY A 256 -15.39 14.12 20.73
C GLY A 256 -15.40 13.06 21.83
N LYS A 257 -14.98 11.82 21.53
CA LYS A 257 -14.86 10.74 22.51
C LYS A 257 -13.55 10.91 23.30
N PRO A 258 -13.53 10.62 24.61
CA PRO A 258 -12.30 10.63 25.38
C PRO A 258 -11.37 9.51 24.91
N VAL A 259 -10.09 9.84 24.69
CA VAL A 259 -9.06 8.89 24.26
C VAL A 259 -7.80 9.10 25.08
N TYR A 260 -7.29 8.03 25.66
CA TYR A 260 -6.08 8.01 26.46
C TYR A 260 -5.02 7.19 25.73
N SER A 261 -4.21 7.85 24.90
CA SER A 261 -3.23 7.16 24.06
C SER A 261 -1.93 6.87 24.80
N LEU A 262 -1.62 5.58 24.96
CA LEU A 262 -0.33 5.05 25.39
C LEU A 262 0.45 4.41 24.23
N CYS A 263 -0.01 4.61 22.98
CA CYS A 263 0.66 4.10 21.79
C CYS A 263 1.87 4.94 21.41
N VAL A 264 1.79 6.26 21.55
CA VAL A 264 2.80 7.17 20.98
C VAL A 264 3.99 7.31 21.91
N GLY A 265 5.18 7.12 21.34
CA GLY A 265 6.44 7.26 22.04
C GLY A 265 7.00 8.67 22.00
N GLU A 266 6.20 9.67 22.37
CA GLU A 266 6.55 11.09 22.30
C GLU A 266 6.52 11.69 23.71
N PRO A 267 7.62 12.32 24.17
CA PRO A 267 7.61 13.03 25.44
C PRO A 267 6.60 14.17 25.46
N ASP A 268 5.95 14.39 26.61
CA ASP A 268 4.97 15.45 26.83
C ASP A 268 5.60 16.82 27.10
N PHE A 269 6.91 16.88 27.37
CA PHE A 269 7.66 18.12 27.56
C PHE A 269 8.16 18.71 26.23
N PRO A 270 8.18 20.05 26.07
CA PRO A 270 8.72 20.69 24.88
C PRO A 270 10.26 20.79 24.93
N PRO A 271 10.92 21.03 23.78
CA PRO A 271 12.33 21.45 23.78
C PRO A 271 12.54 22.73 24.61
N PRO A 272 13.73 22.96 25.17
CA PRO A 272 14.04 24.20 25.89
C PRO A 272 13.73 25.44 25.06
N LYS A 273 13.19 26.50 25.68
CA LYS A 273 12.75 27.72 24.98
C LYS A 273 13.82 28.29 24.03
N SER A 274 15.08 28.29 24.45
CA SER A 274 16.18 28.80 23.62
C SER A 274 16.46 27.96 22.36
N VAL A 275 16.08 26.67 22.33
CA VAL A 275 16.10 25.82 21.13
C VAL A 275 14.98 26.23 20.18
N LEU A 276 13.76 26.46 20.71
CA LEU A 276 12.63 26.96 19.91
C LEU A 276 12.92 28.34 19.29
N GLU A 277 13.49 29.25 20.09
CA GLU A 277 13.91 30.59 19.64
C GLU A 277 14.96 30.51 18.51
N ALA A 278 15.90 29.55 18.59
CA ALA A 278 16.88 29.33 17.52
C ALA A 278 16.21 28.91 16.20
N GLY A 279 15.16 28.09 16.26
CA GLY A 279 14.36 27.72 15.09
C GLY A 279 13.62 28.91 14.49
N ILE A 280 12.98 29.74 15.32
CA ILE A 280 12.29 30.97 14.91
C ILE A 280 13.27 31.93 14.22
N GLN A 281 14.43 32.16 14.83
CA GLN A 281 15.46 33.01 14.25
C GLN A 281 16.00 32.47 12.93
N ALA A 282 16.20 31.15 12.83
CA ALA A 282 16.62 30.51 11.58
C ALA A 282 15.63 30.78 10.43
N LEU A 283 14.32 30.67 10.72
CA LEU A 283 13.26 30.98 9.77
C LEU A 283 13.28 32.47 9.37
N GLN A 284 13.38 33.37 10.35
CA GLN A 284 13.45 34.82 10.11
C GLN A 284 14.68 35.23 9.27
N GLN A 285 15.81 34.54 9.45
CA GLN A 285 17.04 34.73 8.68
C GLN A 285 17.02 34.04 7.31
N GLY A 286 15.92 33.38 6.94
CA GLY A 286 15.81 32.69 5.65
C GLY A 286 16.68 31.44 5.53
N LYS A 287 16.99 30.74 6.63
CA LYS A 287 17.71 29.46 6.65
C LYS A 287 16.84 28.30 6.13
N THR A 288 16.33 28.44 4.91
CA THR A 288 15.39 27.52 4.25
C THR A 288 15.96 26.85 3.01
N LYS A 289 17.25 27.07 2.72
CA LYS A 289 17.95 26.48 1.59
C LYS A 289 18.57 25.13 1.95
N TYR A 290 18.96 24.37 0.92
CA TYR A 290 19.74 23.15 1.10
C TYR A 290 21.00 23.43 1.91
N CYS A 291 21.34 22.47 2.77
CA CYS A 291 22.63 22.42 3.44
C CYS A 291 23.44 21.25 2.85
N ASP A 292 24.65 21.04 3.38
CA ASP A 292 25.46 19.89 3.00
C ASP A 292 24.66 18.59 3.12
N MET A 293 24.84 17.69 2.15
CA MET A 293 24.15 16.39 2.13
C MET A 293 24.42 15.56 3.39
N ARG A 294 25.62 15.69 3.98
CA ARG A 294 25.98 15.09 5.29
C ARG A 294 25.34 15.79 6.47
N GLY A 295 24.77 16.97 6.28
CA GLY A 295 24.35 17.88 7.33
C GLY A 295 25.42 18.93 7.67
N MET A 296 24.98 19.96 8.37
CA MET A 296 25.80 21.12 8.75
C MET A 296 27.07 20.68 9.49
N GLY A 297 28.23 21.20 9.05
CA GLY A 297 29.53 20.85 9.64
C GLY A 297 29.58 21.06 11.16
N GLU A 298 29.07 22.20 11.63
CA GLU A 298 28.97 22.52 13.05
C GLU A 298 28.16 21.47 13.84
N LEU A 299 27.05 20.97 13.29
CA LEU A 299 26.25 19.94 13.95
C LEU A 299 27.03 18.63 14.07
N ARG A 300 27.71 18.22 12.99
CA ARG A 300 28.53 17.00 13.00
C ARG A 300 29.67 17.10 14.01
N GLU A 301 30.36 18.24 14.07
CA GLU A 301 31.42 18.50 15.06
C GLU A 301 30.90 18.47 16.52
N LEU A 302 29.74 19.05 16.78
CA LEU A 302 29.14 19.02 18.12
C LEU A 302 28.73 17.59 18.53
N ILE A 303 28.20 16.80 17.60
CA ILE A 303 27.86 15.39 17.84
C ILE A 303 29.12 14.58 18.13
N THR A 304 30.18 14.69 17.33
CA THR A 304 31.42 13.95 17.59
C THR A 304 32.08 14.38 18.90
N THR A 305 32.01 15.66 19.25
CA THR A 305 32.49 16.18 20.54
C THR A 305 31.69 15.58 21.71
N TYR A 306 30.37 15.52 21.59
CA TYR A 306 29.52 14.88 22.59
C TYR A 306 29.84 13.40 22.76
N LEU A 307 29.90 12.65 21.65
CA LEU A 307 30.21 11.21 21.67
C LEU A 307 31.59 10.94 22.28
N HIS A 308 32.59 11.76 21.99
CA HIS A 308 33.92 11.62 22.59
C HIS A 308 33.91 11.91 24.08
N ARG A 309 33.21 12.96 24.53
CA ARG A 309 33.17 13.35 25.95
C ARG A 309 32.34 12.40 26.81
N THR A 310 31.18 11.94 26.32
CA THR A 310 30.24 11.14 27.12
C THR A 310 30.46 9.65 26.98
N LYS A 311 30.92 9.18 25.82
CA LYS A 311 31.09 7.76 25.54
C LYS A 311 32.55 7.36 25.35
N GLY A 312 33.43 8.28 25.00
CA GLY A 312 34.84 7.99 24.71
C GLY A 312 35.11 7.60 23.25
N VAL A 313 34.09 7.46 22.41
CA VAL A 313 34.24 7.13 20.98
C VAL A 313 34.65 8.37 20.18
N ARG A 314 35.58 8.19 19.24
CA ARG A 314 36.03 9.25 18.33
C ARG A 314 35.61 8.92 16.91
N TYR A 315 34.90 9.85 16.29
CA TYR A 315 34.53 9.79 14.88
C TYR A 315 35.05 11.06 14.19
N ASP A 316 35.50 10.93 12.94
CA ASP A 316 35.79 12.08 12.09
C ASP A 316 34.46 12.74 11.66
N PRO A 317 34.16 13.98 12.08
CA PRO A 317 32.92 14.64 11.71
C PRO A 317 32.81 14.78 10.19
N ALA A 318 33.91 14.89 9.46
CA ALA A 318 33.91 15.04 8.02
C ALA A 318 33.42 13.79 7.30
N THR A 319 33.81 12.58 7.75
CA THR A 319 33.59 11.34 6.99
C THR A 319 32.78 10.25 7.68
N GLU A 320 32.64 10.31 9.01
CA GLU A 320 32.10 9.22 9.83
C GLU A 320 30.78 9.57 10.52
N VAL A 321 30.21 10.74 10.24
CA VAL A 321 28.91 11.17 10.76
C VAL A 321 28.04 11.74 9.63
N GLN A 322 26.78 11.30 9.60
CA GLN A 322 25.78 11.71 8.61
C GLN A 322 24.48 12.07 9.33
N ILE A 323 23.97 13.27 9.07
CA ILE A 323 22.66 13.73 9.58
C ILE A 323 21.55 13.24 8.65
N CYS A 324 20.50 12.69 9.25
CA CYS A 324 19.35 12.10 8.57
C CYS A 324 18.04 12.72 9.08
N SER A 325 16.96 12.50 8.33
CA SER A 325 15.60 12.91 8.67
C SER A 325 15.00 11.99 9.75
N GLY A 326 15.60 12.04 10.94
CA GLY A 326 15.32 11.16 12.06
C GLY A 326 16.10 9.84 12.01
N ALA A 327 16.17 9.16 13.16
CA ALA A 327 16.86 7.89 13.33
C ALA A 327 16.30 6.76 12.44
N GLN A 328 15.00 6.81 12.10
CA GLN A 328 14.38 5.85 11.19
C GLN A 328 14.98 5.90 9.78
N GLN A 329 15.25 7.09 9.24
CA GLN A 329 15.93 7.20 7.95
C GLN A 329 17.37 6.70 8.05
N ALA A 330 18.05 6.99 9.16
CA ALA A 330 19.40 6.49 9.40
C ALA A 330 19.44 4.95 9.36
N LEU A 331 18.52 4.28 10.06
CA LEU A 331 18.36 2.82 10.01
C LEU A 331 18.11 2.30 8.60
N TYR A 332 17.17 2.92 7.89
CA TYR A 332 16.84 2.53 6.51
C TYR A 332 18.05 2.64 5.59
N ASN A 333 18.79 3.76 5.66
CA ASN A 333 20.00 3.97 4.86
C ASN A 333 21.07 2.92 5.16
N VAL A 334 21.31 2.61 6.44
CA VAL A 334 22.33 1.62 6.85
C VAL A 334 21.96 0.22 6.39
N ILE A 335 20.72 -0.21 6.63
CA ILE A 335 20.27 -1.56 6.25
C ILE A 335 20.29 -1.71 4.74
N LEU A 336 19.83 -0.71 3.99
CA LEU A 336 19.86 -0.71 2.52
C LEU A 336 21.28 -0.65 1.94
N ALA A 337 22.20 0.06 2.60
CA ALA A 337 23.59 0.15 2.17
C ALA A 337 24.38 -1.16 2.35
N ILE A 338 24.02 -1.97 3.36
CA ILE A 338 24.83 -3.12 3.79
C ILE A 338 24.23 -4.44 3.32
N CYS A 339 22.89 -4.56 3.30
CA CYS A 339 22.22 -5.80 2.95
C CYS A 339 22.02 -5.94 1.44
N ARG A 340 22.27 -7.15 0.94
CA ARG A 340 21.80 -7.62 -0.36
C ARG A 340 20.51 -8.42 -0.17
N PRO A 341 19.70 -8.60 -1.23
CA PRO A 341 18.56 -9.51 -1.17
C PRO A 341 18.97 -10.89 -0.67
N GLY A 342 18.27 -11.40 0.35
CA GLY A 342 18.56 -12.69 0.99
C GLY A 342 19.57 -12.65 2.14
N ASP A 343 20.34 -11.57 2.33
CA ASP A 343 21.21 -11.44 3.50
C ASP A 343 20.36 -11.47 4.79
N LYS A 344 20.89 -12.06 5.86
CA LYS A 344 20.16 -12.26 7.12
C LYS A 344 20.44 -11.16 8.14
N VAL A 345 19.37 -10.72 8.81
CA VAL A 345 19.43 -9.73 9.88
C VAL A 345 18.85 -10.34 11.15
N ILE A 346 19.69 -10.49 12.18
CA ILE A 346 19.23 -10.92 13.51
C ILE A 346 18.58 -9.74 14.22
N LEU A 347 17.36 -9.97 14.69
CA LEU A 347 16.56 -9.00 15.44
C LEU A 347 16.10 -9.62 16.77
N PRO A 348 16.64 -9.16 17.91
CA PRO A 348 16.21 -9.59 19.23
C PRO A 348 14.78 -9.13 19.53
N ALA A 349 13.91 -10.04 19.95
CA ALA A 349 12.54 -9.76 20.30
C ALA A 349 12.35 -9.64 21.82
N PRO A 350 11.45 -8.73 22.28
CA PRO A 350 10.63 -7.85 21.46
C PRO A 350 11.43 -6.68 20.86
N TYR A 351 11.03 -6.23 19.68
CA TYR A 351 11.74 -5.21 18.89
C TYR A 351 10.83 -4.07 18.46
N TRP A 352 11.37 -2.91 18.11
CA TRP A 352 10.58 -1.85 17.48
C TRP A 352 10.09 -2.28 16.09
N GLY A 353 8.77 -2.31 15.87
CA GLY A 353 8.15 -2.94 14.70
C GLY A 353 8.63 -2.44 13.32
N ASN A 354 9.13 -1.21 13.22
CA ASN A 354 9.64 -0.70 11.95
C ASN A 354 10.94 -1.39 11.51
N TYR A 355 11.71 -2.03 12.40
CA TYR A 355 12.90 -2.79 11.99
C TYR A 355 12.53 -3.90 11.01
N GLU A 356 11.51 -4.70 11.33
CA GLU A 356 11.03 -5.78 10.47
C GLU A 356 10.57 -5.26 9.10
N GLY A 357 9.78 -4.18 9.08
CA GLY A 357 9.34 -3.53 7.85
C GLY A 357 10.51 -3.06 6.97
N ILE A 358 11.54 -2.45 7.57
CA ILE A 358 12.74 -1.99 6.85
C ILE A 358 13.54 -3.18 6.29
N ILE A 359 13.73 -4.25 7.08
CA ILE A 359 14.44 -5.47 6.65
C ILE A 359 13.75 -6.09 5.43
N MET A 360 12.42 -6.20 5.46
CA MET A 360 11.64 -6.74 4.34
C MET A 360 11.72 -5.86 3.09
N GLN A 361 11.67 -4.54 3.25
CA GLN A 361 11.74 -3.60 2.12
C GLN A 361 13.06 -3.68 1.35
N VAL A 362 14.17 -3.95 2.04
CA VAL A 362 15.49 -4.17 1.41
C VAL A 362 15.67 -5.62 0.90
N LYS A 363 14.64 -6.45 1.00
CA LYS A 363 14.63 -7.89 0.66
C LYS A 363 15.62 -8.73 1.47
N ALA A 364 15.98 -8.28 2.67
CA ALA A 364 16.76 -9.08 3.60
C ALA A 364 15.83 -10.06 4.35
N THR A 365 16.41 -11.10 4.94
CA THR A 365 15.66 -12.10 5.71
C THR A 365 15.78 -11.80 7.20
N LEU A 366 14.64 -11.60 7.85
CA LEU A 366 14.56 -11.48 9.31
C LEU A 366 14.87 -12.83 9.97
N VAL A 367 15.83 -12.82 10.90
CA VAL A 367 16.09 -13.91 11.84
C VAL A 367 15.73 -13.42 13.23
N LYS A 368 14.60 -13.85 13.76
CA LYS A 368 14.15 -13.46 15.10
C LYS A 368 15.01 -14.16 16.16
N LEU A 369 15.63 -13.41 17.05
CA LEU A 369 16.26 -13.92 18.27
C LEU A 369 15.27 -13.74 19.43
N HIS A 370 14.73 -14.84 19.95
CA HIS A 370 13.73 -14.78 21.01
C HIS A 370 14.40 -14.62 22.38
N ASN A 371 14.24 -13.45 23.00
CA ASN A 371 14.62 -13.21 24.39
C ASN A 371 13.42 -13.46 25.29
N LYS A 372 13.69 -13.89 26.53
CA LYS A 372 12.63 -14.26 27.46
C LYS A 372 12.38 -13.19 28.50
N LEU A 373 11.16 -13.20 29.04
CA LEU A 373 10.77 -12.32 30.14
C LEU A 373 11.64 -12.54 31.39
N GLU A 374 11.99 -13.79 31.69
CA GLU A 374 12.82 -14.15 32.85
C GLU A 374 14.25 -13.59 32.76
N GLU A 375 14.63 -13.13 31.56
CA GLU A 375 15.92 -12.50 31.24
C GLU A 375 15.74 -10.98 31.04
N ASP A 376 14.63 -10.41 31.50
CA ASP A 376 14.24 -9.00 31.29
C ASP A 376 14.22 -8.59 29.80
N TYR A 377 13.95 -9.56 28.91
CA TYR A 377 14.01 -9.41 27.47
C TYR A 377 15.39 -8.94 26.92
N LEU A 378 16.44 -9.09 27.72
CA LEU A 378 17.82 -8.79 27.32
C LEU A 378 18.37 -9.93 26.45
N ILE A 379 19.37 -9.63 25.63
CA ILE A 379 19.98 -10.63 24.74
C ILE A 379 20.73 -11.66 25.58
N ASN A 380 20.33 -12.93 25.45
CA ASN A 380 21.09 -14.06 25.98
C ASN A 380 22.27 -14.39 25.03
N PRO A 381 23.54 -14.33 25.50
CA PRO A 381 24.71 -14.61 24.67
C PRO A 381 24.76 -16.04 24.11
N GLU A 382 24.30 -17.05 24.86
CA GLU A 382 24.26 -18.44 24.40
C GLU A 382 23.23 -18.62 23.28
N ALA A 383 22.05 -18.01 23.44
CA ALA A 383 21.03 -18.00 22.40
C ALA A 383 21.53 -17.28 21.14
N LEU A 384 22.18 -16.12 21.30
CA LEU A 384 22.79 -15.39 20.20
C LEU A 384 23.83 -16.23 19.46
N GLU A 385 24.73 -16.89 20.17
CA GLU A 385 25.74 -17.77 19.56
C GLU A 385 25.09 -18.93 18.79
N LYS A 386 24.08 -19.57 19.38
CA LYS A 386 23.34 -20.63 18.72
C LYS A 386 22.69 -20.14 17.42
N THR A 387 21.98 -19.02 17.47
CA THR A 387 21.32 -18.42 16.29
C THR A 387 22.33 -18.04 15.21
N LEU A 388 23.47 -17.47 15.58
CA LEU A 388 24.55 -17.16 14.63
C LEU A 388 25.19 -18.42 14.03
N THR A 389 25.27 -19.52 14.79
CA THR A 389 25.75 -20.81 14.31
C THR A 389 24.77 -21.45 13.33
N GLU A 390 23.46 -21.35 13.59
CA GLU A 390 22.40 -21.84 12.70
C GLU A 390 22.23 -20.98 11.44
N HIS A 391 22.69 -19.73 11.48
CA HIS A 391 22.63 -18.75 10.40
C HIS A 391 23.99 -18.07 10.17
N PRO A 392 25.02 -18.82 9.71
CA PRO A 392 26.37 -18.30 9.53
C PRO A 392 26.46 -17.14 8.51
N GLU A 393 25.49 -17.04 7.60
CA GLU A 393 25.35 -15.97 6.60
C GLU A 393 24.74 -14.67 7.16
N THR A 394 24.45 -14.61 8.46
CA THR A 394 24.01 -13.39 9.15
C THR A 394 24.96 -12.22 8.84
N LYS A 395 24.38 -11.11 8.38
CA LYS A 395 25.10 -9.89 8.02
C LYS A 395 25.03 -8.84 9.11
N ILE A 396 23.89 -8.72 9.76
CA ILE A 396 23.60 -7.66 10.74
C ILE A 396 23.00 -8.26 12.01
N LEU A 397 23.43 -7.76 13.17
CA LEU A 397 22.70 -7.81 14.44
C LEU A 397 22.19 -6.40 14.76
N ILE A 398 20.89 -6.25 15.01
CA ILE A 398 20.32 -5.00 15.52
C ILE A 398 20.28 -5.07 17.05
N LEU A 399 20.89 -4.09 17.71
CA LEU A 399 20.90 -3.91 19.16
C LEU A 399 20.26 -2.57 19.49
N CYS A 400 19.03 -2.58 20.00
CA CYS A 400 18.39 -1.37 20.54
C CYS A 400 18.64 -1.32 22.05
N ASN A 401 19.49 -0.42 22.49
CA ASN A 401 19.90 -0.32 23.89
C ASN A 401 20.05 1.16 24.29
N PRO A 402 19.14 1.72 25.11
CA PRO A 402 18.05 1.05 25.82
C PRO A 402 16.86 0.67 24.91
N SER A 403 16.09 -0.34 25.33
CA SER A 403 15.11 -1.01 24.47
C SER A 403 13.79 -0.24 24.30
N ASN A 404 13.27 -0.28 23.06
CA ASN A 404 11.85 -0.16 22.72
C ASN A 404 11.44 -1.48 22.03
N PRO A 405 10.49 -2.24 22.59
CA PRO A 405 9.48 -1.82 23.56
C PRO A 405 9.74 -2.19 25.03
N ALA A 406 10.77 -3.00 25.33
CA ALA A 406 10.90 -3.61 26.66
C ALA A 406 11.18 -2.60 27.79
N GLY A 407 11.78 -1.45 27.48
CA GLY A 407 12.17 -0.47 28.50
C GLY A 407 13.37 -0.90 29.35
N THR A 408 14.12 -1.92 28.90
CA THR A 408 15.26 -2.49 29.63
C THR A 408 16.60 -2.03 29.04
N LEU A 409 17.63 -2.05 29.89
CA LEU A 409 18.99 -1.61 29.59
C LEU A 409 19.97 -2.75 29.84
N HIS A 410 20.83 -3.04 28.86
CA HIS A 410 21.95 -3.94 29.04
C HIS A 410 23.03 -3.28 29.89
N SER A 411 23.50 -4.00 30.91
CA SER A 411 24.69 -3.64 31.68
C SER A 411 25.97 -3.71 30.82
N PRO A 412 27.04 -2.99 31.21
CA PRO A 412 28.35 -3.11 30.57
C PRO A 412 28.86 -4.55 30.42
N GLU A 413 28.60 -5.40 31.41
CA GLU A 413 29.00 -6.81 31.44
C GLU A 413 28.19 -7.66 30.44
N GLN A 414 26.88 -7.41 30.34
CA GLN A 414 26.03 -8.08 29.35
C GLN A 414 26.42 -7.70 27.92
N LEU A 415 26.71 -6.42 27.66
CA LEU A 415 27.20 -5.98 26.36
C LEU A 415 28.57 -6.60 26.02
N GLU A 416 29.45 -6.75 27.00
CA GLU A 416 30.73 -7.45 26.83
C GLU A 416 30.53 -8.92 26.47
N ALA A 417 29.54 -9.59 27.07
CA ALA A 417 29.22 -10.99 26.77
C ALA A 417 28.69 -11.15 25.32
N ILE A 418 27.86 -10.21 24.84
CA ILE A 418 27.43 -10.15 23.43
C ILE A 418 28.65 -9.96 22.52
N ALA A 419 29.51 -9.00 22.84
CA ALA A 419 30.73 -8.76 22.07
C ALA A 419 31.68 -9.96 22.06
N ALA A 420 31.77 -10.71 23.15
CA ALA A 420 32.57 -11.93 23.25
C ALA A 420 32.10 -13.00 22.26
N VAL A 421 30.79 -13.17 22.08
CA VAL A 421 30.24 -14.02 21.01
C VAL A 421 30.68 -13.50 19.65
N LEU A 422 30.45 -12.22 19.36
CA LEU A 422 30.78 -11.62 18.06
C LEU A 422 32.27 -11.65 17.72
N ARG A 423 33.18 -11.70 18.71
CA ARG A 423 34.64 -11.79 18.47
C ARG A 423 35.11 -13.16 17.98
N LYS A 424 34.30 -14.21 18.17
CA LYS A 424 34.62 -15.56 17.69
C LYS A 424 34.92 -15.51 16.18
N PRO A 425 35.98 -16.19 15.69
CA PRO A 425 36.45 -16.04 14.32
C PRO A 425 35.36 -16.18 13.25
N GLN A 426 34.43 -17.11 13.46
CA GLN A 426 33.32 -17.39 12.54
C GLN A 426 32.21 -16.33 12.51
N PHE A 427 32.20 -15.35 13.43
CA PHE A 427 31.20 -14.28 13.51
C PHE A 427 31.79 -12.89 13.28
N ARG A 428 33.06 -12.80 12.85
CA ARG A 428 33.75 -11.51 12.66
C ARG A 428 33.12 -10.62 11.59
N HIS A 429 32.42 -11.21 10.62
CA HIS A 429 31.76 -10.51 9.52
C HIS A 429 30.43 -9.85 9.89
N VAL A 430 29.88 -10.14 11.07
CA VAL A 430 28.61 -9.59 11.54
C VAL A 430 28.79 -8.13 11.93
N VAL A 431 28.00 -7.25 11.32
CA VAL A 431 27.92 -5.83 11.65
C VAL A 431 26.86 -5.61 12.73
N VAL A 432 27.12 -4.74 13.70
CA VAL A 432 26.17 -4.35 14.73
C VAL A 432 25.58 -2.98 14.40
N ILE A 433 24.26 -2.90 14.29
CA ILE A 433 23.55 -1.63 14.34
C ILE A 433 23.20 -1.38 15.80
N SER A 434 23.84 -0.39 16.43
CA SER A 434 23.56 0.02 17.80
C SER A 434 22.59 1.21 17.78
N ASP A 435 21.31 0.96 18.05
CA ASP A 435 20.30 2.01 18.19
C ASP A 435 20.24 2.47 19.64
N GLU A 436 20.84 3.64 19.88
CA GLU A 436 21.05 4.23 21.22
C GLU A 436 20.19 5.49 21.41
N ILE A 437 19.08 5.62 20.67
CA ILE A 437 18.19 6.79 20.70
C ILE A 437 17.61 7.13 22.09
N TYR A 438 17.59 6.16 23.02
CA TYR A 438 17.11 6.32 24.40
C TYR A 438 18.24 6.48 25.43
N GLU A 439 19.52 6.63 25.02
CA GLU A 439 20.69 6.55 25.91
C GLU A 439 20.68 7.45 27.17
N GLN A 440 19.97 8.59 27.13
CA GLN A 440 19.89 9.54 28.25
C GLN A 440 18.69 9.25 29.17
N LEU A 441 17.78 8.37 28.74
CA LEU A 441 16.55 8.02 29.44
C LEU A 441 16.78 6.74 30.25
N VAL A 442 17.63 6.85 31.27
CA VAL A 442 17.97 5.76 32.19
C VAL A 442 17.52 6.16 33.59
N PHE A 443 16.80 5.26 34.27
CA PHE A 443 16.28 5.52 35.61
C PHE A 443 17.16 4.85 36.65
N GLN A 444 17.45 5.56 37.73
CA GLN A 444 18.21 5.05 38.86
C GLN A 444 17.26 4.88 40.06
N ASP A 445 17.12 3.64 40.55
CA ASP A 445 16.39 3.38 41.78
C ASP A 445 17.31 3.51 43.01
N GLU A 446 16.71 3.75 44.17
CA GLU A 446 17.45 3.77 45.43
C GLU A 446 17.94 2.36 45.79
N GLY A 447 19.19 2.24 46.24
CA GLY A 447 19.76 0.97 46.73
C GLY A 447 20.17 -0.04 45.66
N VAL A 448 20.03 0.26 44.36
CA VAL A 448 20.55 -0.57 43.26
C VAL A 448 21.87 -0.01 42.71
N PRO A 449 22.76 -0.85 42.14
CA PRO A 449 23.97 -0.37 41.46
C PRO A 449 23.66 0.68 40.39
N GLU A 450 24.63 1.55 40.12
CA GLU A 450 24.49 2.60 39.11
C GLU A 450 24.23 1.98 37.73
N ARG A 451 23.15 2.42 37.09
CA ARG A 451 22.80 2.03 35.72
C ARG A 451 23.45 2.99 34.75
N VAL A 452 24.41 2.49 33.98
CA VAL A 452 25.15 3.29 33.01
C VAL A 452 24.92 2.73 31.60
N HIS A 453 24.46 3.59 30.70
CA HIS A 453 24.46 3.26 29.28
C HIS A 453 25.89 3.24 28.74
N LYS A 454 26.31 2.10 28.16
CA LYS A 454 27.59 1.95 27.48
C LYS A 454 27.38 1.85 25.96
N ASN A 455 28.06 2.73 25.21
CA ASN A 455 28.05 2.69 23.76
C ASN A 455 28.75 1.41 23.26
N PHE A 456 28.12 0.68 22.35
CA PHE A 456 28.62 -0.63 21.94
C PHE A 456 29.96 -0.56 21.19
N ALA A 457 30.20 0.52 20.45
CA ALA A 457 31.44 0.72 19.68
C ALA A 457 32.68 0.94 20.56
N MET A 458 32.51 1.25 21.86
CA MET A 458 33.62 1.35 22.82
C MET A 458 34.14 0.01 23.31
N ILE A 459 33.39 -1.07 23.08
CA ILE A 459 33.81 -2.39 23.51
C ILE A 459 35.00 -2.82 22.64
N PRO A 460 36.09 -3.37 23.23
CA PRO A 460 37.24 -3.80 22.46
C PRO A 460 36.87 -4.68 21.26
N ASP A 461 37.41 -4.34 20.09
CA ASP A 461 37.18 -4.97 18.78
C ASP A 461 35.78 -4.77 18.16
N MET A 462 34.95 -3.85 18.70
CA MET A 462 33.61 -3.58 18.14
C MET A 462 33.54 -2.32 17.27
N PHE A 463 34.43 -1.35 17.43
CA PHE A 463 34.36 -0.07 16.72
C PHE A 463 34.26 -0.22 15.19
N GLU A 464 35.12 -1.04 14.59
CA GLU A 464 35.22 -1.20 13.12
C GLU A 464 33.99 -1.84 12.46
N ARG A 465 33.05 -2.36 13.26
CA ARG A 465 31.87 -3.09 12.81
C ARG A 465 30.61 -2.70 13.56
N THR A 466 30.62 -1.56 14.23
CA THR A 466 29.45 -1.01 14.91
C THR A 466 29.04 0.29 14.22
N ILE A 467 27.75 0.40 13.93
CA ILE A 467 27.14 1.59 13.35
C ILE A 467 26.14 2.12 14.36
N LEU A 468 26.44 3.29 14.91
CA LEU A 468 25.61 3.98 15.88
C LEU A 468 24.45 4.70 15.17
N ILE A 469 23.24 4.46 15.65
CA ILE A 469 22.04 5.21 15.31
C ILE A 469 21.59 5.97 16.56
N ASN A 470 21.38 7.27 16.42
CA ASN A 470 20.88 8.11 17.51
C ASN A 470 20.23 9.39 16.93
N GLY A 471 19.78 10.32 17.76
CA GLY A 471 19.09 11.51 17.31
C GLY A 471 18.45 12.35 18.41
N PHE A 472 17.59 13.28 17.98
CA PHE A 472 17.08 14.34 18.85
C PHE A 472 15.63 14.12 19.28
N SER A 473 15.00 13.06 18.81
CA SER A 473 13.55 12.86 19.02
C SER A 473 13.17 12.64 20.47
N LYS A 474 14.02 12.01 21.29
CA LYS A 474 13.64 11.50 22.63
C LYS A 474 14.16 12.41 23.73
N ALA A 475 15.46 12.37 24.00
CA ALA A 475 16.09 13.17 25.05
C ALA A 475 15.96 14.70 24.85
N PHE A 476 15.72 15.16 23.62
CA PHE A 476 15.57 16.59 23.31
C PHE A 476 14.13 17.01 22.97
N ALA A 477 13.17 16.08 23.03
CA ALA A 477 11.77 16.32 22.65
C ALA A 477 11.57 16.91 21.24
N MET A 478 12.40 16.52 20.27
CA MET A 478 12.37 17.02 18.89
C MET A 478 11.80 15.98 17.90
N THR A 479 10.77 15.23 18.31
CA THR A 479 10.08 14.20 17.53
C THR A 479 9.68 14.69 16.13
N GLY A 480 8.90 15.77 16.05
CA GLY A 480 8.36 16.33 14.81
C GLY A 480 9.38 17.04 13.92
N LEU A 481 10.56 17.40 14.45
CA LEU A 481 11.62 18.05 13.68
C LEU A 481 12.43 17.09 12.82
N ARG A 482 12.27 15.77 13.04
CA ARG A 482 12.89 14.72 12.23
C ARG A 482 14.40 14.91 12.06
N ILE A 483 15.14 15.05 13.17
CA ILE A 483 16.61 15.10 13.15
C ILE A 483 17.18 13.87 13.88
N GLY A 484 17.97 13.10 13.15
CA GLY A 484 18.74 11.98 13.67
C GLY A 484 20.09 11.90 12.97
N TYR A 485 20.93 10.97 13.40
CA TYR A 485 22.24 10.78 12.80
C TYR A 485 22.66 9.32 12.83
N VAL A 486 23.54 8.99 11.90
CA VAL A 486 24.34 7.76 11.92
C VAL A 486 25.80 8.13 12.10
N ALA A 487 26.50 7.37 12.95
CA ALA A 487 27.94 7.48 13.13
C ALA A 487 28.60 6.09 13.06
N GLY A 488 29.75 5.99 12.41
CA GLY A 488 30.42 4.71 12.22
C GLY A 488 31.58 4.80 11.22
N PRO A 489 32.30 3.70 11.00
CA PRO A 489 33.42 3.67 10.06
C PRO A 489 33.05 4.23 8.69
N LYS A 490 33.91 5.06 8.12
CA LYS A 490 33.68 5.75 6.83
C LYS A 490 33.11 4.84 5.74
N HIS A 491 33.60 3.60 5.66
CA HIS A 491 33.16 2.60 4.66
C HIS A 491 31.64 2.34 4.67
N PHE A 492 30.98 2.43 5.83
CA PHE A 492 29.54 2.27 5.95
C PHE A 492 28.78 3.59 5.73
N ILE A 493 29.37 4.72 6.12
CA ILE A 493 28.72 6.04 6.05
C ILE A 493 28.69 6.59 4.62
N GLU A 494 29.73 6.34 3.82
CA GLU A 494 29.84 6.86 2.45
C GLU A 494 28.71 6.34 1.52
N PRO A 495 28.35 5.03 1.51
CA PRO A 495 27.17 4.55 0.79
C PRO A 495 25.85 5.12 1.34
N CYS A 496 25.72 5.30 2.66
CA CYS A 496 24.54 5.92 3.27
C CYS A 496 24.31 7.35 2.75
N GLN A 497 25.39 8.11 2.59
CA GLN A 497 25.34 9.46 2.03
C GLN A 497 24.87 9.44 0.57
N LEU A 498 25.39 8.50 -0.25
CA LEU A 498 24.98 8.35 -1.64
C LEU A 498 23.49 8.03 -1.75
N MET A 499 23.00 7.11 -0.92
CA MET A 499 21.57 6.78 -0.85
C MET A 499 20.73 7.98 -0.44
N GLN A 500 21.14 8.71 0.60
CA GLN A 500 20.39 9.88 1.06
C GLN A 500 20.26 10.96 -0.01
N GLY A 501 21.32 11.16 -0.81
CA GLY A 501 21.31 12.07 -1.96
C GLY A 501 20.26 11.76 -3.01
N GLN A 502 19.87 10.49 -3.15
CA GLN A 502 18.84 10.05 -4.09
C GLN A 502 17.43 10.01 -3.48
N THR A 503 17.30 10.03 -2.15
CA THR A 503 16.00 9.92 -1.47
C THR A 503 15.48 11.26 -0.96
N THR A 504 16.32 12.05 -0.28
CA THR A 504 15.88 13.24 0.46
C THR A 504 16.84 14.42 0.39
N SER A 505 18.02 14.27 -0.23
CA SER A 505 19.12 15.23 -0.19
C SER A 505 19.68 15.42 1.23
N CYS A 506 19.35 16.53 1.92
CA CYS A 506 19.81 16.83 3.27
C CYS A 506 18.62 16.89 4.24
N ALA A 507 18.85 16.59 5.53
CA ALA A 507 17.86 16.82 6.57
C ALA A 507 17.46 18.31 6.63
N ASN A 508 16.27 18.61 7.14
CA ASN A 508 15.75 19.99 7.12
C ASN A 508 16.68 20.97 7.87
N SER A 509 16.93 22.12 7.25
CA SER A 509 17.93 23.10 7.71
C SER A 509 17.60 23.73 9.06
N VAL A 510 16.30 24.03 9.30
CA VAL A 510 15.83 24.66 10.54
C VAL A 510 15.99 23.71 11.73
N GLY A 511 15.59 22.45 11.58
CA GLY A 511 15.77 21.43 12.61
C GLY A 511 17.25 21.19 12.94
N GLN A 512 18.14 21.27 11.95
CA GLN A 512 19.59 21.20 12.21
C GLN A 512 20.11 22.40 13.02
N VAL A 513 19.62 23.62 12.78
CA VAL A 513 19.96 24.79 13.62
C VAL A 513 19.46 24.61 15.05
N MET A 514 18.25 24.09 15.23
CA MET A 514 17.71 23.76 16.54
C MET A 514 18.55 22.67 17.24
N ALA A 515 18.97 21.64 16.51
CA ALA A 515 19.84 20.58 17.02
C ALA A 515 21.23 21.11 17.43
N ILE A 516 21.81 22.04 16.66
CA ILE A 516 23.05 22.74 17.04
C ILE A 516 22.89 23.45 18.38
N LYS A 517 21.78 24.20 18.56
CA LYS A 517 21.49 24.87 19.83
C LYS A 517 21.32 23.87 20.97
N ALA A 518 20.59 22.78 20.72
CA ALA A 518 20.37 21.72 21.70
C ALA A 518 21.69 21.05 22.14
N MET A 519 22.58 20.72 21.19
CA MET A 519 23.90 20.15 21.50
C MET A 519 24.80 21.10 22.27
N LYS A 520 24.78 22.40 21.97
CA LYS A 520 25.53 23.40 22.75
C LYS A 520 25.08 23.47 24.20
N LEU A 521 23.77 23.37 24.45
CA LEU A 521 23.22 23.32 25.81
C LEU A 521 23.59 22.03 26.53
N GLU A 522 23.53 20.90 25.83
CA GLU A 522 23.94 19.58 26.35
C GLU A 522 25.41 19.61 26.78
N LEU A 523 26.31 20.02 25.90
CA LEU A 523 27.75 20.12 26.19
C LEU A 523 28.05 21.10 27.34
N ALA A 524 27.35 22.22 27.41
CA ALA A 524 27.50 23.18 28.51
C ALA A 524 27.02 22.61 29.85
N SER A 525 25.99 21.75 29.85
CA SER A 525 25.51 21.07 31.06
C SER A 525 26.53 20.02 31.52
N ILE A 526 27.07 19.24 30.58
CA ILE A 526 28.15 18.27 30.85
C ILE A 526 29.39 18.96 31.44
N GLU A 527 29.79 20.12 30.91
CA GLU A 527 30.93 20.89 31.44
C GLU A 527 30.73 21.35 32.90
N LYS A 528 29.48 21.52 33.33
CA LYS A 528 29.12 21.86 34.72
C LYS A 528 28.90 20.62 35.60
N GLY A 529 28.94 19.41 35.04
CA GLY A 529 28.57 18.19 35.75
C GLY A 529 27.06 18.06 36.00
N GLU A 530 26.23 18.72 35.19
CA GLU A 530 24.77 18.73 35.30
C GLU A 530 24.14 17.81 34.25
N VAL A 531 23.00 17.19 34.60
CA VAL A 531 22.15 16.47 33.64
C VAL A 531 21.08 17.43 33.12
N ARG A 532 21.15 17.78 31.83
CA ARG A 532 20.24 18.77 31.21
C ARG A 532 18.76 18.45 31.42
N ILE A 533 18.40 17.17 31.36
CA ILE A 533 17.02 16.66 31.45
C ILE A 533 16.67 16.10 32.83
N ALA A 534 17.35 16.55 33.90
CA ALA A 534 17.13 16.01 35.24
C ALA A 534 15.65 16.11 35.68
N GLU A 535 15.00 17.25 35.45
CA GLU A 535 13.59 17.47 35.78
C GLU A 535 12.66 16.57 34.95
N ASP A 536 12.92 16.45 33.64
CA ASP A 536 12.15 15.58 32.75
C ASP A 536 12.28 14.10 33.15
N LEU A 537 13.50 13.67 33.53
CA LEU A 537 13.75 12.32 34.03
C LEU A 537 13.02 12.04 35.35
N GLN A 538 13.00 13.00 36.27
CA GLN A 538 12.25 12.88 37.53
C GLN A 538 10.73 12.75 37.26
N ALA A 539 10.20 13.55 36.34
CA ALA A 539 8.79 13.48 35.95
C ALA A 539 8.44 12.14 35.28
N LEU A 540 9.29 11.64 34.38
CA LEU A 540 9.14 10.31 33.77
C LEU A 540 9.26 9.19 34.82
N ASP A 541 10.17 9.31 35.78
CA ASP A 541 10.37 8.31 36.83
C ASP A 541 9.17 8.22 37.78
N LEU A 542 8.53 9.35 38.10
CA LEU A 542 7.28 9.37 38.86
C LEU A 542 6.17 8.61 38.12
N LYS A 543 6.01 8.86 36.82
CA LYS A 543 5.04 8.16 35.96
C LYS A 543 5.37 6.66 35.89
N ARG A 544 6.64 6.31 35.69
CA ARG A 544 7.13 4.93 35.67
C ARG A 544 6.79 4.18 36.95
N LYS A 545 7.11 4.75 38.12
CA LYS A 545 6.84 4.14 39.43
C LYS A 545 5.35 3.93 39.65
N TYR A 546 4.52 4.91 39.31
CA TYR A 546 3.06 4.77 39.40
C TYR A 546 2.53 3.63 38.53
N VAL A 547 2.91 3.58 37.25
CA VAL A 547 2.45 2.51 36.34
C VAL A 547 2.94 1.15 36.82
N VAL A 548 4.20 1.03 37.26
CA VAL A 548 4.76 -0.22 37.81
C VAL A 548 3.99 -0.69 39.05
N GLU A 549 3.64 0.22 39.97
CA GLU A 549 2.84 -0.11 41.15
C GLU A 549 1.45 -0.63 40.76
N ARG A 550 0.78 0.07 39.84
CA ARG A 550 -0.54 -0.35 39.32
C ARG A 550 -0.49 -1.72 38.66
N LEU A 551 0.48 -1.95 37.78
CA LEU A 551 0.61 -3.24 37.08
C LEU A 551 0.93 -4.39 38.03
N ARG A 552 1.76 -4.17 39.07
CA ARG A 552 2.05 -5.21 40.10
C ARG A 552 0.82 -5.61 40.91
N ALA A 553 -0.14 -4.69 41.08
CA ALA A 553 -1.39 -4.98 41.77
C ALA A 553 -2.39 -5.77 40.90
N MET A 554 -2.19 -5.82 39.58
CA MET A 554 -3.06 -6.56 38.67
C MET A 554 -2.68 -8.06 38.65
N PRO A 555 -3.64 -8.98 38.86
CA PRO A 555 -3.35 -10.41 38.84
C PRO A 555 -2.90 -10.85 37.45
N ASN A 556 -2.02 -11.86 37.39
CA ASN A 556 -1.58 -12.52 36.16
C ASN A 556 -0.96 -11.62 35.08
N VAL A 557 -0.64 -10.36 35.40
CA VAL A 557 0.13 -9.46 34.55
C VAL A 557 1.61 -9.63 34.86
N LEU A 558 2.42 -9.89 33.85
CA LEU A 558 3.86 -10.00 33.97
C LEU A 558 4.54 -8.91 33.12
N PHE A 559 5.73 -8.46 33.51
CA PHE A 559 6.53 -7.49 32.73
C PHE A 559 7.97 -7.47 33.23
N ALA A 560 8.90 -7.15 32.33
CA ALA A 560 10.29 -6.88 32.71
C ALA A 560 10.35 -5.51 33.40
N TYR A 561 11.13 -5.40 34.47
CA TYR A 561 11.16 -4.15 35.23
C TYR A 561 11.78 -3.01 34.37
N PRO A 562 11.06 -1.90 34.12
CA PRO A 562 11.53 -0.86 33.21
C PRO A 562 12.65 -0.06 33.87
N THR A 563 13.86 -0.18 33.33
CA THR A 563 15.06 0.54 33.80
C THR A 563 15.39 1.77 32.95
N SER A 564 14.69 1.97 31.83
CA SER A 564 15.04 2.97 30.83
C SER A 564 13.91 3.27 29.84
N SER A 565 14.17 4.16 28.88
CA SER A 565 13.23 4.62 27.85
C SER A 565 12.00 5.27 28.52
N PHE A 566 10.80 5.00 28.01
CA PHE A 566 9.55 5.34 28.68
C PHE A 566 8.46 4.32 28.33
N TYR A 567 8.85 3.05 28.25
CA TYR A 567 7.98 1.94 27.87
C TYR A 567 7.94 0.86 28.93
N ILE A 568 6.81 0.18 29.02
CA ILE A 568 6.68 -1.13 29.67
C ILE A 568 6.11 -2.09 28.65
N PHE A 569 6.75 -3.24 28.51
CA PHE A 569 6.22 -4.35 27.73
C PHE A 569 5.58 -5.37 28.66
N MET A 570 4.25 -5.36 28.72
CA MET A 570 3.50 -6.35 29.48
C MET A 570 3.43 -7.65 28.71
N ASP A 571 3.39 -8.74 29.45
CA ASP A 571 3.14 -10.09 28.97
C ASP A 571 1.85 -10.62 29.61
N LEU A 572 0.89 -10.98 28.75
CA LEU A 572 -0.42 -11.49 29.11
C LEU A 572 -0.57 -12.99 28.80
N ARG A 573 0.53 -13.75 28.69
CA ARG A 573 0.46 -15.19 28.40
C ARG A 573 -0.42 -15.95 29.39
N LEU A 574 -0.42 -15.56 30.68
CA LEU A 574 -1.27 -16.18 31.70
C LEU A 574 -2.79 -16.00 31.45
N TYR A 575 -3.16 -15.00 30.65
CA TYR A 575 -4.52 -14.74 30.20
C TYR A 575 -4.87 -15.42 28.88
N PHE A 576 -3.96 -15.42 27.90
CA PHE A 576 -4.27 -15.81 26.51
C PHE A 576 -3.60 -17.10 26.01
N GLU A 577 -2.57 -17.62 26.68
CA GLU A 577 -1.91 -18.86 26.26
C GLU A 577 -2.83 -20.06 26.50
N GLY A 578 -3.28 -20.68 25.40
CA GLY A 578 -4.18 -21.83 25.44
C GLY A 578 -5.61 -21.52 25.93
N LYS A 579 -5.96 -20.23 26.09
CA LYS A 579 -7.24 -19.77 26.63
C LYS A 579 -7.95 -18.84 25.64
N LYS A 580 -9.27 -18.71 25.78
CA LYS A 580 -10.05 -17.68 25.08
C LYS A 580 -10.69 -16.75 26.09
N ALA A 581 -10.72 -15.46 25.76
CA ALA A 581 -11.38 -14.46 26.57
C ALA A 581 -12.79 -14.16 26.01
N PHE A 582 -13.76 -13.95 26.89
CA PHE A 582 -15.13 -13.59 26.54
C PHE A 582 -15.60 -12.43 27.39
N THR A 583 -16.43 -11.56 26.82
CA THR A 583 -17.19 -10.58 27.60
C THR A 583 -18.08 -11.28 28.63
N ALA A 584 -18.42 -10.60 29.73
CA ALA A 584 -19.22 -11.19 30.82
C ALA A 584 -20.58 -11.75 30.35
N ASP A 585 -21.16 -11.19 29.29
CA ASP A 585 -22.41 -11.65 28.65
C ASP A 585 -22.19 -12.67 27.52
N LYS A 586 -20.93 -13.02 27.23
CA LYS A 586 -20.49 -13.89 26.12
C LYS A 586 -20.93 -13.44 24.73
N SER A 587 -21.22 -12.15 24.55
CA SER A 587 -21.58 -11.59 23.23
C SER A 587 -20.37 -11.46 22.29
N GLU A 588 -19.16 -11.34 22.83
CA GLU A 588 -17.92 -11.19 22.08
C GLU A 588 -16.83 -12.14 22.62
N ALA A 589 -16.04 -12.69 21.70
CA ALA A 589 -14.91 -13.56 21.99
C ALA A 589 -13.61 -12.91 21.48
N LEU A 590 -12.62 -12.81 22.36
CA LEU A 590 -11.28 -12.29 22.09
C LEU A 590 -10.31 -13.47 22.01
N HIS A 591 -9.66 -13.63 20.86
CA HIS A 591 -8.83 -14.79 20.54
C HIS A 591 -7.36 -14.62 20.90
N ASN A 592 -6.90 -13.37 21.05
CA ASN A 592 -5.50 -13.03 21.23
C ASN A 592 -5.36 -11.63 21.88
N VAL A 593 -4.13 -11.20 22.15
CA VAL A 593 -3.86 -9.91 22.79
C VAL A 593 -4.20 -8.71 21.88
N ASP A 594 -4.16 -8.87 20.56
CA ASP A 594 -4.53 -7.79 19.64
C ASP A 594 -6.05 -7.53 19.70
N ASP A 595 -6.87 -8.60 19.73
CA ASP A 595 -8.31 -8.50 19.97
C ASP A 595 -8.60 -7.79 21.32
N PHE A 596 -7.75 -8.04 22.33
CA PHE A 596 -7.82 -7.34 23.61
C PHE A 596 -7.44 -5.86 23.52
N CYS A 597 -6.42 -5.49 22.73
CA CYS A 597 -6.10 -4.08 22.48
C CYS A 597 -7.26 -3.34 21.80
N ASP A 598 -7.93 -3.99 20.85
CA ASP A 598 -9.11 -3.44 20.17
C ASP A 598 -10.32 -3.33 21.12
N TYR A 599 -10.53 -4.32 21.98
CA TYR A 599 -11.54 -4.25 23.04
C TYR A 599 -11.26 -3.11 24.03
N LEU A 600 -10.01 -2.98 24.49
CA LEU A 600 -9.60 -1.98 25.47
C LEU A 600 -9.89 -0.55 24.98
N ILE A 601 -9.54 -0.22 23.74
CA ILE A 601 -9.80 1.12 23.18
C ILE A 601 -11.30 1.38 23.00
N ARG A 602 -12.09 0.38 22.57
CA ARG A 602 -13.54 0.54 22.38
C ARG A 602 -14.28 0.76 23.70
N GLU A 603 -13.95 -0.01 24.73
CA GLU A 603 -14.66 0.02 26.01
C GLU A 603 -14.20 1.14 26.94
N THR A 604 -12.91 1.47 26.92
CA THR A 604 -12.32 2.38 27.91
C THR A 604 -11.67 3.62 27.31
N GLY A 605 -11.57 3.70 25.99
CA GLY A 605 -10.84 4.78 25.30
C GLY A 605 -9.32 4.69 25.42
N VAL A 606 -8.78 3.62 26.01
CA VAL A 606 -7.34 3.45 26.23
C VAL A 606 -6.70 2.76 25.02
N ALA A 607 -5.75 3.44 24.39
CA ALA A 607 -5.05 2.92 23.23
C ALA A 607 -3.64 2.45 23.61
N VAL A 608 -3.27 1.22 23.24
CA VAL A 608 -1.97 0.59 23.56
C VAL A 608 -1.33 -0.02 22.31
N GLY A 609 -0.05 -0.40 22.37
CA GLY A 609 0.61 -1.07 21.25
C GLY A 609 0.48 -2.59 21.33
N PRO A 610 -0.12 -3.29 20.35
CA PRO A 610 -0.25 -4.75 20.38
C PRO A 610 1.11 -5.43 20.21
N GLY A 611 1.36 -6.49 20.96
CA GLY A 611 2.64 -7.22 20.98
C GLY A 611 3.03 -7.83 19.65
N SER A 612 2.05 -8.14 18.79
CA SER A 612 2.28 -8.65 17.44
C SER A 612 3.19 -7.74 16.60
N ASP A 613 3.08 -6.41 16.79
CA ASP A 613 3.93 -5.41 16.10
C ASP A 613 5.39 -5.44 16.57
N TYR A 614 5.66 -6.07 17.71
CA TYR A 614 6.98 -6.14 18.34
C TYR A 614 7.56 -7.57 18.31
N GLY A 615 6.89 -8.47 17.60
CA GLY A 615 7.26 -9.87 17.46
C GLY A 615 6.78 -10.77 18.60
N GLU A 616 6.11 -10.28 19.64
CA GLU A 616 5.70 -11.09 20.80
C GLU A 616 4.17 -11.11 20.95
N TYR A 617 3.52 -12.19 20.49
CA TYR A 617 2.06 -12.30 20.35
C TYR A 617 1.25 -12.23 21.66
N TYR A 618 1.89 -12.52 22.79
CA TYR A 618 1.27 -12.39 24.11
C TYR A 618 1.59 -11.05 24.79
N GLY A 619 2.31 -10.17 24.10
CA GLY A 619 2.75 -8.90 24.65
C GLY A 619 1.78 -7.75 24.38
N LEU A 620 1.91 -6.68 25.16
CA LEU A 620 1.48 -5.34 24.76
C LEU A 620 2.46 -4.28 25.27
N ARG A 621 2.61 -3.19 24.54
CA ARG A 621 3.44 -2.05 24.92
C ARG A 621 2.59 -0.90 25.45
N LEU A 622 3.00 -0.38 26.59
CA LEU A 622 2.53 0.88 27.17
C LEU A 622 3.63 1.94 27.09
N SER A 623 3.29 3.16 26.65
CA SER A 623 4.14 4.35 26.76
C SER A 623 3.69 5.18 27.96
N TYR A 624 4.60 5.50 28.88
CA TYR A 624 4.34 6.41 30.01
C TYR A 624 4.93 7.82 29.80
N ALA A 625 5.13 8.19 28.54
CA ALA A 625 5.65 9.50 28.15
C ALA A 625 4.62 10.63 28.29
N GLY A 626 3.32 10.31 28.27
CA GLY A 626 2.24 11.30 28.34
C GLY A 626 1.97 11.86 29.76
N PRO A 627 0.98 12.74 29.91
CA PRO A 627 0.63 13.36 31.19
C PRO A 627 0.19 12.34 32.25
N MET A 628 0.41 12.66 33.53
CA MET A 628 0.04 11.78 34.66
C MET A 628 -1.46 11.41 34.66
N ASP A 629 -2.35 12.37 34.35
CA ASP A 629 -3.79 12.09 34.28
C ASP A 629 -4.11 11.02 33.24
N THR A 630 -3.39 10.99 32.12
CA THR A 630 -3.54 9.92 31.11
C THR A 630 -3.12 8.58 31.68
N MET A 631 -2.05 8.53 32.49
CA MET A 631 -1.60 7.29 33.14
C MET A 631 -2.64 6.76 34.12
N VAL A 632 -3.25 7.63 34.92
CA VAL A 632 -4.30 7.26 35.88
C VAL A 632 -5.49 6.62 35.16
N HIS A 633 -6.07 7.33 34.18
CA HIS A 633 -7.22 6.83 33.42
C HIS A 633 -6.88 5.55 32.65
N ALA A 634 -5.68 5.47 32.08
CA ALA A 634 -5.29 4.29 31.32
C ALA A 634 -5.10 3.05 32.19
N MET A 635 -4.54 3.20 33.40
CA MET A 635 -4.42 2.09 34.34
C MET A 635 -5.79 1.66 34.89
N ASP A 636 -6.70 2.60 35.14
CA ASP A 636 -8.08 2.28 35.54
C ASP A 636 -8.84 1.53 34.45
N GLY A 637 -8.73 1.98 33.19
CA GLY A 637 -9.33 1.33 32.03
C GLY A 637 -8.76 -0.07 31.79
N LEU A 638 -7.44 -0.23 31.86
CA LEU A 638 -6.79 -1.54 31.71
C LEU A 638 -7.23 -2.52 32.80
N GLU A 639 -7.27 -2.09 34.05
CA GLU A 639 -7.72 -2.92 35.18
C GLU A 639 -9.20 -3.32 35.03
N LEU A 640 -10.05 -2.39 34.63
CA LEU A 640 -11.47 -2.63 34.38
C LEU A 640 -11.66 -3.64 33.26
N ALA A 641 -10.96 -3.48 32.13
CA ALA A 641 -11.07 -4.36 30.97
C ALA A 641 -10.58 -5.78 31.27
N LEU A 642 -9.50 -5.95 32.05
CA LEU A 642 -9.06 -7.29 32.47
C LEU A 642 -10.07 -7.95 33.43
N LYS A 643 -10.72 -7.17 34.31
CA LYS A 643 -11.73 -7.66 35.25
C LYS A 643 -13.09 -7.96 34.60
N SER A 644 -13.43 -7.32 33.49
CA SER A 644 -14.71 -7.51 32.79
C SER A 644 -14.73 -8.77 31.92
N LEU A 645 -13.57 -9.37 31.66
CA LEU A 645 -13.42 -10.56 30.82
C LEU A 645 -13.41 -11.85 31.65
N THR A 646 -13.96 -12.89 31.06
CA THR A 646 -13.85 -14.28 31.54
C THR A 646 -12.90 -15.05 30.63
N PHE A 647 -12.02 -15.87 31.21
CA PHE A 647 -10.99 -16.61 30.48
C PHE A 647 -11.24 -18.10 30.64
N GLU A 648 -11.52 -18.80 29.53
CA GLU A 648 -11.83 -20.24 29.47
C GLU A 648 -10.73 -21.05 28.79
#